data_AF-A0A120GP26-F1
#
_entry.id   AF-A0A120GP26-F1
#
_cell.length_a   1.000
_cell.length_b   1.000
_cell.length_c   1.000
_cell.angle_alpha   90.00
_cell.angle_beta   90.00
_cell.angle_gamma   90.00
#
_symmetry.space_group_name_H-M   'P 1'
#
loop_
_entity.id
_entity.type
_entity.pdbx_description
1 polymer ?
#
loop_
_entity_poly.entity_id
_entity_poly.type
_entity_poly.pdbx_seq_one_letter_code
_entity_poly.pdbx_strand_id
1 'polypeptide(L)'
;MGVQMRGLVKLGLLLILAVVVVGAGFLIYFRQGADISHLENHLQQPTGIYDLDGNLASTITANKSQGVAIAEIPEHMKQAVVSIEDHRFYEHHGIDYQGILRALVKNAKAGSIVEGGSTLTQQLVKITMLESDRTLKRKIEEFFLAQEVEDEYTKDEIMEMYLNQVYFGHGAWGIKKAANVYFSKEVSELSVSESALLAGVINLPSKLDPYKNLEGAMKRRDLVLSRMAEHGYLTKDEESAAKKDTVTLIRGEKQTDPLKGKYPYFVDHVLSEASSKYGIKLEDLLTKGYKIYTTLDQSMQQATETVYGNDANFPVGTSTEELVQSGSVLLDPKTGGISALVGGRGKHQFMGYNRATQLTRSPGSAIKPLVVYMPAVEEGYEITSPLKDEKMSFGEYEPTNLSGVYKGEVPMYEAVMNSLNVPTVWLLNEIGIDKGLDSLKRFGIPYEKEDRNLTLALGGMRKGVSPLQMADAFSAFANNGERIEPHAILKIENFEGKEVASLTEKGTKVTKVTSKDVVDKMNTMLLGTVEYGTAKNAAVSGYEIAGKTGSTQVPIEGISGVKDQWFIGYTPSLVGAVWAGYDKTDEKHYLTTHSSEGSALIFQKIMAKALQNQASQSFKTEDIGPFIAEQQAILAEQKEKEKEEKRKRYWIDKGNEIKEGWNKWRNWELPW
;
A
#
# COMPACT_ATOMS: atom_id res chain seq x y z
N MET A 1 65.32 -39.74 46.04
CA MET A 1 63.89 -39.95 45.73
C MET A 1 62.98 -38.77 46.09
N GLY A 2 63.15 -38.06 47.22
CA GLY A 2 62.20 -37.01 47.65
C GLY A 2 62.13 -35.72 46.79
N VAL A 3 63.19 -35.35 46.07
CA VAL A 3 63.23 -34.12 45.26
C VAL A 3 62.53 -34.29 43.91
N GLN A 4 62.70 -35.44 43.24
CA GLN A 4 62.01 -35.74 41.97
C GLN A 4 60.50 -35.89 42.15
N MET A 5 60.05 -36.48 43.26
CA MET A 5 58.63 -36.67 43.55
C MET A 5 57.91 -35.33 43.82
N ARG A 6 58.59 -34.37 44.48
CA ARG A 6 58.08 -33.00 44.64
C ARG A 6 57.99 -32.22 43.32
N GLY A 7 58.90 -32.49 42.38
CA GLY A 7 58.87 -31.90 41.03
C GLY A 7 57.68 -32.39 40.20
N LEU A 8 57.40 -33.70 40.24
CA LEU A 8 56.25 -34.30 39.54
C LEU A 8 54.91 -33.82 40.11
N VAL A 9 54.78 -33.68 41.44
CA VAL A 9 53.56 -33.13 42.06
C VAL A 9 53.34 -31.67 41.68
N LYS A 10 54.40 -30.84 41.66
CA LYS A 10 54.30 -29.43 41.20
C LYS A 10 53.93 -29.33 39.73
N LEU A 11 54.48 -30.19 38.88
CA LEU A 11 54.15 -30.24 37.46
C LEU A 11 52.69 -30.66 37.24
N GLY A 12 52.20 -31.64 38.01
CA GLY A 12 50.80 -32.05 38.00
C GLY A 12 49.85 -30.93 38.43
N LEU A 13 50.18 -30.19 39.50
CA LEU A 13 49.40 -29.04 39.95
C LEU A 13 49.41 -27.89 38.94
N LEU A 14 50.54 -27.63 38.27
CA LEU A 14 50.64 -26.64 37.20
C LEU A 14 49.81 -27.02 35.98
N LEU A 15 49.79 -28.30 35.60
CA LEU A 15 48.94 -28.81 34.52
C LEU A 15 47.45 -28.68 34.87
N ILE A 16 47.05 -29.00 36.10
CA ILE A 16 45.67 -28.82 36.56
C ILE A 16 45.29 -27.33 36.54
N LEU A 17 46.15 -26.46 37.03
CA LEU A 17 45.91 -25.02 37.01
C LEU A 17 45.82 -24.47 35.59
N ALA A 18 46.67 -24.93 34.67
CA ALA A 18 46.61 -24.56 33.26
C ALA A 18 45.29 -25.00 32.61
N VAL A 19 44.83 -26.22 32.90
CA VAL A 19 43.52 -26.72 32.43
C VAL A 19 42.37 -25.87 32.99
N VAL A 20 42.42 -25.49 34.27
CA VAL A 20 41.41 -24.63 34.90
C VAL A 20 41.41 -23.22 34.29
N VAL A 21 42.57 -22.61 34.06
CA VAL A 21 42.69 -21.27 33.47
C VAL A 21 42.25 -21.26 32.01
N VAL A 22 42.66 -22.26 31.23
CA VAL A 22 42.21 -22.41 29.83
C VAL A 22 40.71 -22.68 29.79
N GLY A 23 40.18 -23.52 30.68
CA GLY A 23 38.76 -23.77 30.82
C GLY A 23 37.97 -22.52 31.19
N ALA A 24 38.47 -21.71 32.13
CA ALA A 24 37.84 -20.44 32.52
C ALA A 24 37.88 -19.41 31.39
N GLY A 25 39.00 -19.28 30.67
CA GLY A 25 39.11 -18.40 29.51
C GLY A 25 38.19 -18.83 28.36
N PHE A 26 38.03 -20.15 28.17
CA PHE A 26 37.09 -20.72 27.22
C PHE A 26 35.63 -20.40 27.59
N LEU A 27 35.26 -20.52 28.88
CA LEU A 27 33.93 -20.16 29.39
C LEU A 27 33.62 -18.66 29.19
N ILE A 28 34.57 -17.78 29.50
CA ILE A 28 34.38 -16.32 29.38
C ILE A 28 34.21 -15.90 27.91
N TYR A 29 35.03 -16.45 27.01
CA TYR A 29 34.98 -16.13 25.58
C TYR A 29 33.62 -16.49 24.97
N PHE A 30 33.07 -17.67 25.28
CA PHE A 30 31.79 -18.11 24.73
C PHE A 30 30.59 -17.44 25.42
N ARG A 31 30.68 -17.09 26.72
CA ARG A 31 29.62 -16.34 27.42
C ARG A 31 29.44 -14.92 26.87
N GLN A 32 30.52 -14.23 26.50
CA GLN A 32 30.42 -12.87 25.92
C GLN A 32 29.81 -12.83 24.51
N GLY A 33 29.73 -13.97 23.81
CA GLY A 33 29.10 -14.08 22.50
C GLY A 33 27.64 -14.56 22.52
N ALA A 34 27.08 -14.85 23.70
CA ALA A 34 25.72 -15.31 23.86
C ALA A 34 24.75 -14.11 23.95
N ASP A 35 24.24 -13.67 22.81
CA ASP A 35 23.19 -12.65 22.73
C ASP A 35 21.82 -13.34 22.54
N ILE A 36 20.99 -13.33 23.59
CA ILE A 36 19.64 -13.92 23.60
C ILE A 36 18.52 -12.91 23.28
N SER A 37 18.86 -11.65 22.96
CA SER A 37 17.90 -10.59 22.65
C SER A 37 16.93 -10.94 21.49
N HIS A 38 17.33 -11.87 20.62
CA HIS A 38 16.49 -12.35 19.53
C HIS A 38 15.31 -13.24 19.99
N LEU A 39 15.35 -13.78 21.22
CA LEU A 39 14.28 -14.57 21.82
C LEU A 39 13.19 -13.70 22.49
N GLU A 40 13.48 -12.44 22.83
CA GLU A 40 12.49 -11.50 23.42
C GLU A 40 11.25 -11.31 22.52
N ASN A 41 11.33 -11.64 21.22
CA ASN A 41 10.24 -11.52 20.25
C ASN A 41 9.40 -12.82 20.07
N HIS A 42 9.29 -13.67 21.11
CA HIS A 42 8.79 -15.05 20.98
C HIS A 42 7.33 -15.22 20.52
N LEU A 43 6.49 -14.19 20.71
CA LEU A 43 5.14 -14.14 20.14
C LEU A 43 5.08 -13.02 19.11
N GLN A 44 5.56 -13.30 17.89
CA GLN A 44 5.27 -12.40 16.76
C GLN A 44 3.76 -12.37 16.53
N GLN A 45 3.11 -11.32 17.04
CA GLN A 45 1.69 -11.10 16.84
C GLN A 45 1.49 -10.29 15.55
N PRO A 46 0.49 -10.65 14.72
CA PRO A 46 0.18 -9.85 13.56
C PRO A 46 -0.31 -8.48 13.99
N THR A 47 0.18 -7.45 13.31
CA THR A 47 -0.37 -6.10 13.47
C THR A 47 -1.73 -6.04 12.78
N GLY A 48 -2.73 -5.51 13.48
CA GLY A 48 -4.07 -5.29 12.98
C GLY A 48 -4.24 -3.88 12.42
N ILE A 49 -4.82 -3.78 11.23
CA ILE A 49 -5.23 -2.51 10.61
C ILE A 49 -6.76 -2.41 10.76
N TYR A 50 -7.21 -1.36 11.44
CA TYR A 50 -8.61 -1.12 11.75
C TYR A 50 -9.15 0.04 10.91
N ASP A 51 -10.37 -0.11 10.42
CA ASP A 51 -11.05 0.90 9.60
C ASP A 51 -11.56 2.09 10.42
N LEU A 52 -12.20 3.04 9.74
CA LEU A 52 -12.76 4.26 10.33
C LEU A 52 -13.79 3.98 11.44
N ASP A 53 -14.51 2.85 11.35
CA ASP A 53 -15.50 2.41 12.34
C ASP A 53 -14.89 1.57 13.48
N GLY A 54 -13.59 1.30 13.43
CA GLY A 54 -12.86 0.51 14.41
C GLY A 54 -12.95 -1.01 14.20
N ASN A 55 -13.41 -1.48 13.04
CA ASN A 55 -13.43 -2.89 12.67
C ASN A 55 -12.08 -3.34 12.11
N LEU A 56 -11.66 -4.56 12.40
CA LEU A 56 -10.44 -5.13 11.85
C LEU A 56 -10.60 -5.35 10.33
N ALA A 57 -9.81 -4.63 9.54
CA ALA A 57 -9.89 -4.60 8.09
C ALA A 57 -8.79 -5.46 7.42
N SER A 58 -7.59 -5.49 8.00
CA SER A 58 -6.46 -6.26 7.49
C SER A 58 -5.51 -6.70 8.59
N THR A 59 -4.78 -7.79 8.36
CA THR A 59 -3.70 -8.26 9.25
C THR A 59 -2.38 -8.36 8.49
N ILE A 60 -1.29 -7.92 9.12
CA ILE A 60 0.07 -8.00 8.58
C ILE A 60 1.01 -8.69 9.56
N THR A 61 1.95 -9.47 9.03
CA THR A 61 2.99 -10.10 9.84
C THR A 61 4.19 -10.45 8.95
N ALA A 62 5.40 -10.37 9.51
CA ALA A 62 6.62 -10.83 8.85
C ALA A 62 6.61 -12.35 8.60
N ASN A 63 5.90 -13.12 9.43
CA ASN A 63 5.95 -14.58 9.41
C ASN A 63 4.66 -15.24 8.86
N LYS A 64 4.83 -16.45 8.32
CA LYS A 64 3.71 -17.22 7.76
C LYS A 64 2.86 -17.92 8.82
N SER A 65 3.33 -18.06 10.07
CA SER A 65 2.61 -18.66 11.19
C SER A 65 2.28 -17.64 12.28
N GLN A 66 1.04 -17.65 12.75
CA GLN A 66 0.64 -16.99 14.01
C GLN A 66 1.05 -17.93 15.15
N GLY A 67 1.75 -17.43 16.17
CA GLY A 67 2.03 -18.19 17.39
C GLY A 67 0.75 -18.49 18.18
N VAL A 68 0.84 -19.45 19.11
CA VAL A 68 -0.24 -19.84 20.04
C VAL A 68 0.29 -19.72 21.45
N ALA A 69 -0.46 -19.07 22.32
CA ALA A 69 -0.09 -18.93 23.72
C ALA A 69 -0.07 -20.30 24.41
N ILE A 70 0.82 -20.51 25.37
CA ILE A 70 1.00 -21.78 26.09
C ILE A 70 -0.29 -22.26 26.76
N ALA A 71 -1.14 -21.33 27.17
CA ALA A 71 -2.44 -21.61 27.79
C ALA A 71 -3.46 -22.24 26.82
N GLU A 72 -3.32 -22.02 25.51
CA GLU A 72 -4.15 -22.60 24.47
C GLU A 72 -3.64 -23.98 24.02
N ILE A 73 -2.43 -24.38 24.44
CA ILE A 73 -1.82 -25.66 24.10
C ILE A 73 -2.28 -26.73 25.12
N PRO A 74 -2.94 -27.83 24.68
CA PRO A 74 -3.39 -28.87 25.59
C PRO A 74 -2.25 -29.49 26.40
N GLU A 75 -2.53 -29.80 27.67
CA GLU A 75 -1.54 -30.37 28.58
C GLU A 75 -0.93 -31.67 28.04
N HIS A 76 -1.76 -32.54 27.45
CA HIS A 76 -1.29 -33.79 26.84
C HIS A 76 -0.39 -33.57 25.62
N MET A 77 -0.45 -32.42 24.93
CA MET A 77 0.50 -32.09 23.87
C MET A 77 1.87 -31.73 24.44
N LYS A 78 1.92 -30.91 25.50
CA LYS A 78 3.16 -30.60 26.23
C LYS A 78 3.79 -31.88 26.79
N GLN A 79 2.99 -32.72 27.44
CA GLN A 79 3.43 -34.01 27.99
C GLN A 79 3.90 -34.99 26.91
N ALA A 80 3.24 -35.05 25.75
CA ALA A 80 3.68 -35.89 24.64
C ALA A 80 5.09 -35.52 24.18
N VAL A 81 5.37 -34.22 24.00
CA VAL A 81 6.70 -33.73 23.61
C VAL A 81 7.74 -34.00 24.68
N VAL A 82 7.45 -33.66 25.94
CA VAL A 82 8.34 -33.94 27.07
C VAL A 82 8.66 -35.44 27.14
N SER A 83 7.66 -36.32 27.04
CA SER A 83 7.86 -37.76 27.19
C SER A 83 8.83 -38.39 26.18
N ILE A 84 8.93 -37.84 24.96
CA ILE A 84 9.72 -38.43 23.87
C ILE A 84 11.01 -37.66 23.56
N GLU A 85 11.02 -36.34 23.71
CA GLU A 85 12.18 -35.50 23.42
C GLU A 85 13.05 -35.27 24.66
N ASP A 86 12.44 -35.03 25.83
CA ASP A 86 13.16 -34.63 27.04
C ASP A 86 12.34 -34.90 28.32
N HIS A 87 12.22 -36.17 28.74
CA HIS A 87 11.34 -36.55 29.86
C HIS A 87 11.66 -35.89 31.21
N ARG A 88 12.86 -35.30 31.37
CA ARG A 88 13.29 -34.57 32.57
C ARG A 88 13.33 -33.06 32.33
N PHE A 89 12.63 -32.58 31.30
CA PHE A 89 12.63 -31.17 30.90
C PHE A 89 12.41 -30.22 32.09
N TYR A 90 11.46 -30.52 32.97
CA TYR A 90 11.17 -29.68 34.13
C TYR A 90 12.14 -29.86 35.33
N GLU A 91 13.09 -30.80 35.26
CA GLU A 91 14.01 -31.12 36.36
C GLU A 91 15.44 -30.60 36.16
N HIS A 92 15.85 -30.34 34.92
CA HIS A 92 17.21 -29.90 34.59
C HIS A 92 17.26 -28.40 34.24
N HIS A 93 18.47 -27.85 34.18
CA HIS A 93 18.74 -26.43 33.87
C HIS A 93 19.56 -26.29 32.59
N GLY A 94 18.86 -26.24 31.45
CA GLY A 94 19.38 -26.13 30.09
C GLY A 94 19.96 -27.43 29.54
N ILE A 95 20.69 -28.18 30.37
CA ILE A 95 21.43 -29.38 30.00
C ILE A 95 21.10 -30.54 30.95
N ASP A 96 20.68 -31.68 30.40
CA ASP A 96 20.52 -32.92 31.15
C ASP A 96 21.83 -33.73 31.20
N TYR A 97 22.67 -33.45 32.20
CA TYR A 97 23.92 -34.21 32.41
C TYR A 97 23.69 -35.70 32.62
N GLN A 98 22.58 -36.09 33.29
CA GLN A 98 22.27 -37.51 33.51
C GLN A 98 21.81 -38.17 32.21
N GLY A 99 21.03 -37.44 31.40
CA GLY A 99 20.61 -37.85 30.06
C GLY A 99 21.78 -38.04 29.11
N ILE A 100 22.76 -37.14 29.13
CA ILE A 100 24.01 -37.27 28.36
C ILE A 100 24.77 -38.54 28.77
N LEU A 101 24.96 -38.76 30.07
CA LEU A 101 25.67 -39.95 30.57
C LEU A 101 24.92 -41.25 30.21
N ARG A 102 23.59 -41.26 30.36
CA ARG A 102 22.74 -42.39 29.98
C ARG A 102 22.84 -42.70 28.49
N ALA A 103 22.74 -41.67 27.65
CA ALA A 103 22.85 -41.80 26.19
C ALA A 103 24.22 -42.33 25.78
N LEU A 104 25.31 -41.83 26.39
CA LEU A 104 26.67 -42.32 26.15
C LEU A 104 26.81 -43.82 26.46
N VAL A 105 26.34 -44.26 27.63
CA VAL A 105 26.41 -45.67 28.04
C VAL A 105 25.59 -46.57 27.09
N LYS A 106 24.37 -46.16 26.72
CA LYS A 106 23.54 -46.92 25.78
C LYS A 106 24.14 -46.99 24.38
N ASN A 107 24.65 -45.87 23.86
CA ASN A 107 25.24 -45.83 22.53
C ASN A 107 26.54 -46.65 22.46
N ALA A 108 27.34 -46.62 23.53
CA ALA A 108 28.54 -47.46 23.67
C ALA A 108 28.19 -48.96 23.67
N LYS A 109 27.13 -49.36 24.38
CA LYS A 109 26.66 -50.76 24.39
C LYS A 109 26.07 -51.21 23.05
N ALA A 110 25.43 -50.29 22.31
CA ALA A 110 24.78 -50.60 21.05
C ALA A 110 25.69 -50.47 19.82
N GLY A 111 26.92 -49.96 19.97
CA GLY A 111 27.86 -49.74 18.86
C GLY A 111 27.39 -48.70 17.83
N SER A 112 26.30 -47.97 18.11
CA SER A 112 25.67 -47.00 17.23
C SER A 112 24.90 -45.96 18.06
N ILE A 113 24.53 -44.84 17.44
CA ILE A 113 23.72 -43.81 18.11
C ILE A 113 22.26 -44.28 18.13
N VAL A 114 21.78 -44.69 19.30
CA VAL A 114 20.42 -45.22 19.53
C VAL A 114 19.58 -44.27 20.37
N GLU A 115 20.20 -43.47 21.26
CA GLU A 115 19.53 -42.48 22.09
C GLU A 115 20.25 -41.12 21.99
N GLY A 116 19.46 -40.05 21.83
CA GLY A 116 19.95 -38.67 21.85
C GLY A 116 20.02 -38.12 23.27
N GLY A 117 20.98 -37.24 23.54
CA GLY A 117 21.14 -36.59 24.85
C GLY A 117 20.92 -35.07 24.82
N SER A 118 20.21 -34.54 23.81
CA SER A 118 19.94 -33.10 23.72
C SER A 118 18.58 -32.75 24.35
N THR A 119 18.54 -31.64 25.09
CA THR A 119 17.33 -31.14 25.78
C THR A 119 16.44 -30.33 24.84
N LEU A 120 15.19 -30.08 25.22
CA LEU A 120 14.28 -29.21 24.45
C LEU A 120 14.85 -27.80 24.26
N THR A 121 15.46 -27.23 25.30
CA THR A 121 16.09 -25.90 25.23
C THR A 121 17.26 -25.87 24.25
N GLN A 122 18.09 -26.93 24.22
CA GLN A 122 19.13 -27.06 23.19
C GLN A 122 18.53 -27.17 21.78
N GLN A 123 17.39 -27.85 21.64
CA GLN A 123 16.70 -27.92 20.35
C GLN A 123 16.13 -26.57 19.93
N LEU A 124 15.54 -25.80 20.86
CA LEU A 124 15.05 -24.44 20.64
C LEU A 124 16.16 -23.52 20.14
N VAL A 125 17.28 -23.44 20.86
CA VAL A 125 18.45 -22.64 20.47
C VAL A 125 18.96 -23.05 19.08
N LYS A 126 19.04 -24.35 18.81
CA LYS A 126 19.47 -24.88 17.52
C LYS A 126 18.57 -24.44 16.36
N ILE A 127 17.26 -24.29 16.55
CA ILE A 127 16.33 -23.90 15.48
C ILE A 127 16.16 -22.38 15.34
N THR A 128 16.51 -21.59 16.36
CA THR A 128 16.28 -20.13 16.38
C THR A 128 17.53 -19.28 16.25
N MET A 129 18.66 -19.73 16.80
CA MET A 129 19.81 -18.85 17.04
C MET A 129 21.08 -19.29 16.32
N LEU A 130 21.15 -20.54 15.85
CA LEU A 130 22.39 -21.12 15.33
C LEU A 130 22.24 -21.57 13.88
N GLU A 131 23.27 -21.32 13.08
CA GLU A 131 23.34 -21.77 11.70
C GLU A 131 23.38 -23.32 11.60
N SER A 132 22.93 -23.85 10.46
CA SER A 132 22.65 -25.28 10.29
C SER A 132 23.89 -26.20 10.26
N ASP A 133 25.10 -25.64 10.32
CA ASP A 133 26.35 -26.38 10.20
C ASP A 133 26.65 -27.30 11.40
N ARG A 134 26.87 -28.59 11.14
CA ARG A 134 27.18 -29.59 12.18
C ARG A 134 28.66 -29.53 12.61
N THR A 135 29.04 -28.47 13.31
CA THR A 135 30.40 -28.31 13.86
C THR A 135 30.44 -28.56 15.37
N LEU A 136 31.60 -28.98 15.89
CA LEU A 136 31.83 -29.08 17.34
C LEU A 136 31.67 -27.72 18.01
N LYS A 137 32.07 -26.64 17.33
CA LYS A 137 31.88 -25.25 17.77
C LYS A 137 30.41 -24.93 18.03
N ARG A 138 29.53 -25.24 17.07
CA ARG A 138 28.09 -25.03 17.23
C ARG A 138 27.54 -25.79 18.45
N LYS A 139 28.00 -27.03 18.69
CA LYS A 139 27.48 -27.80 19.83
C LYS A 139 27.89 -27.24 21.19
N ILE A 140 29.01 -26.52 21.23
CA ILE A 140 29.46 -25.78 22.41
C ILE A 140 28.65 -24.48 22.57
N GLU A 141 28.35 -23.78 21.47
CA GLU A 141 27.44 -22.62 21.48
C GLU A 141 26.03 -23.01 21.94
N GLU A 142 25.47 -24.13 21.43
CA GLU A 142 24.18 -24.70 21.89
C GLU A 142 24.17 -24.96 23.40
N PHE A 143 25.30 -25.38 23.98
CA PHE A 143 25.40 -25.67 25.41
C PHE A 143 25.27 -24.40 26.25
N PHE A 144 26.02 -23.34 25.92
CA PHE A 144 26.00 -22.11 26.70
C PHE A 144 24.71 -21.31 26.50
N LEU A 145 24.24 -21.21 25.26
CA LEU A 145 22.99 -20.54 24.95
C LEU A 145 21.80 -21.23 25.63
N ALA A 146 21.77 -22.57 25.68
CA ALA A 146 20.69 -23.27 26.38
C ALA A 146 20.68 -22.99 27.90
N GLN A 147 21.83 -22.73 28.52
CA GLN A 147 21.87 -22.33 29.93
C GLN A 147 21.37 -20.91 30.13
N GLU A 148 21.81 -19.97 29.29
CA GLU A 148 21.38 -18.57 29.38
C GLU A 148 19.87 -18.42 29.11
N VAL A 149 19.32 -19.20 28.17
CA VAL A 149 17.87 -19.23 27.92
C VAL A 149 17.09 -19.69 29.16
N GLU A 150 17.58 -20.66 29.92
CA GLU A 150 16.88 -21.08 31.15
C GLU A 150 17.16 -20.19 32.36
N ASP A 151 18.21 -19.36 32.32
CA ASP A 151 18.44 -18.31 33.30
C ASP A 151 17.42 -17.15 33.13
N GLU A 152 16.96 -16.90 31.89
CA GLU A 152 16.05 -15.80 31.56
C GLU A 152 14.57 -16.20 31.46
N TYR A 153 14.27 -17.39 30.90
CA TYR A 153 12.91 -17.83 30.59
C TYR A 153 12.47 -19.03 31.44
N THR A 154 11.19 -19.07 31.78
CA THR A 154 10.56 -20.21 32.45
C THR A 154 10.41 -21.41 31.50
N LYS A 155 10.25 -22.61 32.06
CA LYS A 155 10.04 -23.84 31.27
C LYS A 155 8.82 -23.78 30.36
N ASP A 156 7.75 -23.10 30.80
CA ASP A 156 6.53 -22.94 30.02
C ASP A 156 6.73 -21.98 28.84
N GLU A 157 7.47 -20.88 29.02
CA GLU A 157 7.84 -19.96 27.94
C GLU A 157 8.76 -20.65 26.91
N ILE A 158 9.71 -21.46 27.37
CA ILE A 158 10.57 -22.27 26.49
C ILE A 158 9.75 -23.28 25.70
N MET A 159 8.78 -23.94 26.33
CA MET A 159 7.86 -24.86 25.65
C MET A 159 7.00 -24.12 24.62
N GLU A 160 6.50 -22.93 24.95
CA GLU A 160 5.73 -22.07 24.04
C GLU A 160 6.55 -21.71 22.80
N MET A 161 7.75 -21.18 23.01
CA MET A 161 8.70 -20.84 21.95
C MET A 161 8.97 -22.03 21.05
N TYR A 162 9.32 -23.16 21.67
CA TYR A 162 9.66 -24.39 20.96
C TYR A 162 8.51 -24.88 20.09
N LEU A 163 7.30 -25.01 20.66
CA LEU A 163 6.14 -25.52 19.94
C LEU A 163 5.69 -24.58 18.82
N ASN A 164 5.91 -23.27 18.95
CA ASN A 164 5.57 -22.29 17.91
C ASN A 164 6.59 -22.24 16.76
N GLN A 165 7.80 -22.77 16.96
CA GLN A 165 8.89 -22.65 15.99
C GLN A 165 9.31 -23.99 15.39
N VAL A 166 9.08 -25.11 16.07
CA VAL A 166 9.51 -26.42 15.59
C VAL A 166 8.81 -26.82 14.30
N TYR A 167 9.54 -27.46 13.40
CA TYR A 167 9.03 -27.91 12.11
C TYR A 167 8.42 -29.31 12.21
N PHE A 168 7.12 -29.43 11.92
CA PHE A 168 6.37 -30.69 11.99
C PHE A 168 6.29 -31.45 10.65
N GLY A 169 6.95 -30.96 9.59
CA GLY A 169 6.83 -31.54 8.26
C GLY A 169 5.75 -30.86 7.41
N HIS A 170 5.70 -31.20 6.12
CA HIS A 170 4.71 -30.68 5.16
C HIS A 170 4.52 -29.14 5.10
N GLY A 171 5.58 -28.37 5.40
CA GLY A 171 5.51 -26.91 5.46
C GLY A 171 4.85 -26.35 6.72
N ALA A 172 4.54 -27.19 7.70
CA ALA A 172 3.97 -26.79 8.99
C ALA A 172 5.08 -26.42 9.99
N TRP A 173 5.35 -25.11 10.09
CA TRP A 173 6.17 -24.52 11.15
C TRP A 173 5.26 -24.07 12.29
N GLY A 174 5.51 -24.60 13.49
CA GLY A 174 4.70 -24.33 14.67
C GLY A 174 3.44 -25.19 14.81
N ILE A 175 3.02 -25.39 16.05
CA ILE A 175 1.95 -26.31 16.44
C ILE A 175 0.59 -25.93 15.86
N LYS A 176 0.28 -24.62 15.77
CA LYS A 176 -0.94 -24.11 15.12
C LYS A 176 -1.05 -24.58 13.68
N LYS A 177 0.05 -24.44 12.94
CA LYS A 177 0.06 -24.81 11.54
C LYS A 177 0.00 -26.33 11.39
N ALA A 178 0.63 -27.08 12.28
CA ALA A 178 0.60 -28.54 12.27
C ALA A 178 -0.81 -29.09 12.54
N ALA A 179 -1.50 -28.59 13.58
CA ALA A 179 -2.87 -28.96 13.91
C ALA A 179 -3.83 -28.72 12.72
N ASN A 180 -3.69 -27.55 12.08
CA ASN A 180 -4.46 -27.20 10.89
C ASN A 180 -4.11 -28.07 9.67
N VAL A 181 -2.82 -28.23 9.36
CA VAL A 181 -2.35 -28.96 8.17
C VAL A 181 -2.73 -30.42 8.23
N TYR A 182 -2.56 -31.09 9.37
CA TYR A 182 -2.79 -32.53 9.48
C TYR A 182 -4.22 -32.90 9.87
N PHE A 183 -4.90 -32.08 10.68
CA PHE A 183 -6.20 -32.43 11.27
C PHE A 183 -7.30 -31.40 11.02
N SER A 184 -6.99 -30.22 10.45
CA SER A 184 -7.94 -29.11 10.29
C SER A 184 -8.63 -28.69 11.60
N LYS A 185 -7.86 -28.67 12.69
CA LYS A 185 -8.32 -28.34 14.05
C LYS A 185 -7.60 -27.13 14.62
N GLU A 186 -8.23 -26.48 15.60
CA GLU A 186 -7.53 -25.57 16.51
C GLU A 186 -6.61 -26.37 17.46
N VAL A 187 -5.56 -25.73 17.99
CA VAL A 187 -4.56 -26.41 18.84
C VAL A 187 -5.20 -26.99 20.11
N SER A 188 -6.17 -26.26 20.70
CA SER A 188 -6.91 -26.69 21.88
C SER A 188 -7.76 -27.94 21.68
N GLU A 189 -8.05 -28.32 20.43
CA GLU A 189 -8.92 -29.46 20.07
C GLU A 189 -8.14 -30.75 19.74
N LEU A 190 -6.80 -30.71 19.81
CA LEU A 190 -5.96 -31.88 19.56
C LEU A 190 -6.27 -32.99 20.55
N SER A 191 -6.47 -34.22 20.08
CA SER A 191 -6.60 -35.40 20.93
C SER A 191 -5.24 -35.85 21.49
N VAL A 192 -5.26 -36.77 22.47
CA VAL A 192 -4.03 -37.42 22.99
C VAL A 192 -3.30 -38.17 21.87
N SER A 193 -4.04 -38.85 20.98
CA SER A 193 -3.46 -39.62 19.87
C SER A 193 -2.85 -38.70 18.79
N GLU A 194 -3.53 -37.60 18.47
CA GLU A 194 -3.04 -36.59 17.52
C GLU A 194 -1.81 -35.86 18.06
N SER A 195 -1.82 -35.54 19.35
CA SER A 195 -0.69 -34.90 20.03
C SER A 195 0.55 -35.81 20.07
N ALA A 196 0.35 -37.09 20.39
CA ALA A 196 1.41 -38.10 20.34
C ALA A 196 1.95 -38.31 18.93
N LEU A 197 1.09 -38.21 17.90
CA LEU A 197 1.52 -38.26 16.50
C LEU A 197 2.40 -37.05 16.16
N LEU A 198 1.95 -35.83 16.46
CA LEU A 198 2.72 -34.61 16.19
C LEU A 198 4.06 -34.61 16.94
N ALA A 199 4.07 -34.95 18.23
CA ALA A 199 5.29 -35.07 19.02
C ALA A 199 6.26 -36.12 18.43
N GLY A 200 5.73 -37.24 17.93
CA GLY A 200 6.53 -38.28 17.29
C GLY A 200 7.22 -37.84 15.99
N VAL A 201 6.65 -36.85 15.28
CA VAL A 201 7.13 -36.38 13.98
C VAL A 201 8.31 -35.41 14.13
N ILE A 202 8.39 -34.66 15.23
CA ILE A 202 9.35 -33.56 15.47
C ILE A 202 10.81 -33.91 15.15
N ASN A 203 11.30 -35.07 15.59
CA ASN A 203 12.70 -35.45 15.40
C ASN A 203 13.03 -35.84 13.94
N LEU A 204 12.03 -36.31 13.19
CA LEU A 204 12.19 -36.82 11.83
C LEU A 204 11.08 -36.30 10.88
N PRO A 205 10.89 -34.97 10.76
CA PRO A 205 9.66 -34.39 10.20
C PRO A 205 9.49 -34.70 8.71
N SER A 206 10.59 -34.82 7.97
CA SER A 206 10.53 -35.20 6.55
C SER A 206 10.33 -36.71 6.32
N LYS A 207 10.80 -37.56 7.24
CA LYS A 207 10.77 -39.04 7.10
C LYS A 207 9.49 -39.65 7.69
N LEU A 208 8.95 -39.01 8.72
CA LEU A 208 7.73 -39.41 9.42
C LEU A 208 6.56 -38.48 9.10
N ASP A 209 6.66 -37.64 8.05
CA ASP A 209 5.54 -36.83 7.56
C ASP A 209 4.30 -37.74 7.35
N PRO A 210 3.21 -37.55 8.11
CA PRO A 210 2.02 -38.39 8.03
C PRO A 210 1.43 -38.53 6.61
N TYR A 211 1.58 -37.52 5.75
CA TYR A 211 1.12 -37.61 4.35
C TYR A 211 2.02 -38.46 3.45
N LYS A 212 3.29 -38.68 3.84
CA LYS A 212 4.26 -39.46 3.06
C LYS A 212 4.49 -40.85 3.64
N ASN A 213 4.39 -41.00 4.97
CA ASN A 213 4.71 -42.22 5.68
C ASN A 213 3.82 -42.37 6.93
N LEU A 214 2.53 -42.57 6.71
CA LEU A 214 1.56 -42.72 7.79
C LEU A 214 1.89 -43.92 8.70
N GLU A 215 2.28 -45.06 8.13
CA GLU A 215 2.60 -46.25 8.92
C GLU A 215 3.77 -46.00 9.90
N GLY A 216 4.84 -45.35 9.42
CA GLY A 216 5.97 -44.96 10.26
C GLY A 216 5.58 -43.93 11.32
N ALA A 217 4.76 -42.95 10.95
CA ALA A 217 4.25 -41.93 11.88
C ALA A 217 3.39 -42.56 12.98
N MET A 218 2.50 -43.49 12.64
CA MET A 218 1.64 -44.22 13.59
C MET A 218 2.44 -45.13 14.54
N LYS A 219 3.46 -45.83 14.02
CA LYS A 219 4.39 -46.60 14.87
C LYS A 219 5.12 -45.69 15.86
N ARG A 220 5.51 -44.49 15.43
CA ARG A 220 6.17 -43.52 16.29
C ARG A 220 5.21 -42.92 17.31
N ARG A 221 3.97 -42.60 16.93
CA ARG A 221 2.89 -42.22 17.84
C ARG A 221 2.69 -43.23 18.95
N ASP A 222 2.62 -44.53 18.62
CA ASP A 222 2.43 -45.59 19.61
C ASP A 222 3.59 -45.67 20.62
N LEU A 223 4.81 -45.39 20.16
CA LEU A 223 5.97 -45.26 21.03
C LEU A 223 5.82 -44.05 21.97
N VAL A 224 5.40 -42.89 21.47
CA VAL A 224 5.15 -41.69 22.29
C VAL A 224 4.09 -42.01 23.36
N LEU A 225 2.96 -42.62 22.98
CA LEU A 225 1.91 -43.02 23.93
C LEU A 225 2.44 -43.98 25.01
N SER A 226 3.29 -44.94 24.64
CA SER A 226 3.94 -45.82 25.63
C SER A 226 4.88 -45.07 26.57
N ARG A 227 5.63 -44.08 26.09
CA ARG A 227 6.49 -43.23 26.93
C ARG A 227 5.66 -42.35 27.87
N MET A 228 4.56 -41.80 27.39
CA MET A 228 3.63 -41.04 28.23
C MET A 228 3.10 -41.90 29.38
N ALA A 229 2.72 -43.15 29.13
CA ALA A 229 2.30 -44.07 30.18
C ALA A 229 3.44 -44.50 31.12
N GLU A 230 4.65 -44.74 30.59
CA GLU A 230 5.84 -45.05 31.39
C GLU A 230 6.20 -43.95 32.38
N HIS A 231 5.99 -42.69 31.97
CA HIS A 231 6.26 -41.50 32.80
C HIS A 231 5.04 -41.02 33.61
N GLY A 232 3.93 -41.77 33.61
CA GLY A 232 2.76 -41.48 34.45
C GLY A 232 1.82 -40.39 33.93
N TYR A 233 1.99 -39.92 32.69
CA TYR A 233 1.08 -38.96 32.06
C TYR A 233 -0.22 -39.61 31.57
N LEU A 234 -0.21 -40.93 31.35
CA LEU A 234 -1.39 -41.72 30.97
C LEU A 234 -1.47 -42.98 31.83
N THR A 235 -2.70 -43.39 32.16
CA THR A 235 -2.97 -44.74 32.64
C THR A 235 -2.83 -45.78 31.50
N LYS A 236 -2.69 -47.06 31.85
CA LYS A 236 -2.60 -48.15 30.85
C LYS A 236 -3.87 -48.29 30.00
N ASP A 237 -5.02 -47.94 30.56
CA ASP A 237 -6.29 -47.93 29.84
C ASP A 237 -6.37 -46.76 28.85
N GLU A 238 -5.92 -45.57 29.25
CA GLU A 238 -5.82 -44.41 28.35
C GLU A 238 -4.81 -44.63 27.23
N GLU A 239 -3.65 -45.23 27.52
CA GLU A 239 -2.67 -45.63 26.49
C GLU A 239 -3.32 -46.56 25.46
N SER A 240 -4.04 -47.57 25.94
CA SER A 240 -4.70 -48.56 25.09
C SER A 240 -5.84 -47.94 24.26
N ALA A 241 -6.60 -47.00 24.84
CA ALA A 241 -7.64 -46.26 24.13
C ALA A 241 -7.05 -45.33 23.06
N ALA A 242 -6.01 -44.56 23.39
CA ALA A 242 -5.35 -43.63 22.46
C ALA A 242 -4.66 -44.34 21.29
N LYS A 243 -4.14 -45.56 21.49
CA LYS A 243 -3.57 -46.39 20.41
C LYS A 243 -4.63 -46.90 19.43
N LYS A 244 -5.86 -47.17 19.93
CA LYS A 244 -7.01 -47.57 19.11
C LYS A 244 -7.67 -46.40 18.37
N ASP A 245 -7.42 -45.17 18.83
CA ASP A 245 -7.90 -43.98 18.16
C ASP A 245 -7.36 -43.91 16.72
N THR A 246 -8.25 -43.67 15.77
CA THR A 246 -7.95 -43.64 14.34
C THR A 246 -7.67 -42.21 13.94
N VAL A 247 -6.39 -41.87 13.82
CA VAL A 247 -5.98 -40.53 13.38
C VAL A 247 -6.30 -40.38 11.90
N THR A 248 -7.30 -39.56 11.58
CA THR A 248 -7.70 -39.27 10.20
C THR A 248 -7.01 -38.00 9.73
N LEU A 249 -6.17 -38.11 8.71
CA LEU A 249 -5.55 -36.94 8.10
C LEU A 249 -6.57 -36.21 7.22
N ILE A 250 -6.96 -35.01 7.63
CA ILE A 250 -7.82 -34.15 6.82
C ILE A 250 -6.88 -33.29 5.99
N ARG A 251 -6.94 -33.40 4.66
CA ARG A 251 -6.22 -32.48 3.77
C ARG A 251 -6.90 -31.12 3.92
N GLY A 252 -6.42 -30.31 4.86
CA GLY A 252 -6.97 -29.00 5.11
C GLY A 252 -6.97 -28.20 3.81
N GLU A 253 -8.13 -27.69 3.41
CA GLU A 253 -8.15 -26.55 2.49
C GLU A 253 -7.26 -25.47 3.09
N LYS A 254 -6.52 -24.73 2.24
CA LYS A 254 -5.77 -23.57 2.70
C LYS A 254 -6.77 -22.55 3.25
N GLN A 255 -7.14 -22.64 4.53
CA GLN A 255 -7.72 -21.53 5.25
C GLN A 255 -6.62 -20.49 5.40
N THR A 256 -6.50 -19.62 4.40
CA THR A 256 -5.82 -18.35 4.56
C THR A 256 -6.74 -17.47 5.37
N ASP A 257 -6.22 -16.87 6.45
CA ASP A 257 -6.91 -15.80 7.17
C ASP A 257 -7.49 -14.81 6.14
N PRO A 258 -8.83 -14.62 6.08
CA PRO A 258 -9.48 -13.82 5.05
C PRO A 258 -9.13 -12.33 5.15
N LEU A 259 -8.55 -11.88 6.27
CA LEU A 259 -8.08 -10.51 6.48
C LEU A 259 -6.60 -10.34 6.13
N LYS A 260 -5.86 -11.44 5.99
CA LYS A 260 -4.42 -11.39 5.72
C LYS A 260 -4.15 -10.77 4.36
N GLY A 261 -3.46 -9.63 4.37
CA GLY A 261 -3.05 -8.92 3.16
C GLY A 261 -4.20 -8.26 2.37
N LYS A 262 -5.34 -7.99 3.03
CA LYS A 262 -6.39 -7.15 2.45
C LYS A 262 -5.93 -5.70 2.33
N TYR A 263 -6.47 -5.00 1.34
CA TYR A 263 -6.26 -3.57 1.08
C TYR A 263 -4.78 -3.18 0.92
N PRO A 264 -4.01 -3.92 0.11
CA PRO A 264 -2.55 -3.93 0.19
C PRO A 264 -1.89 -2.56 -0.05
N TYR A 265 -2.39 -1.76 -1.00
CA TYR A 265 -1.82 -0.43 -1.26
C TYR A 265 -2.12 0.58 -0.15
N PHE A 266 -3.30 0.48 0.48
CA PHE A 266 -3.66 1.31 1.63
C PHE A 266 -2.80 0.92 2.83
N VAL A 267 -2.64 -0.37 3.09
CA VAL A 267 -1.79 -0.90 4.15
C VAL A 267 -0.33 -0.47 3.97
N ASP A 268 0.24 -0.58 2.78
CA ASP A 268 1.61 -0.09 2.50
C ASP A 268 1.76 1.41 2.80
N HIS A 269 0.72 2.19 2.50
CA HIS A 269 0.71 3.62 2.81
C HIS A 269 0.66 3.87 4.33
N VAL A 270 -0.19 3.15 5.06
CA VAL A 270 -0.25 3.20 6.53
C VAL A 270 1.11 2.85 7.14
N LEU A 271 1.79 1.80 6.68
CA LEU A 271 3.11 1.44 7.18
C LEU A 271 4.17 2.50 6.88
N SER A 272 4.11 3.08 5.69
CA SER A 272 4.98 4.19 5.30
C SER A 272 4.73 5.44 6.16
N GLU A 273 3.47 5.76 6.47
CA GLU A 273 3.11 6.88 7.34
C GLU A 273 3.53 6.62 8.79
N ALA A 274 3.25 5.43 9.34
CA ALA A 274 3.67 5.01 10.68
C ALA A 274 5.19 5.15 10.87
N SER A 275 5.97 4.73 9.87
CA SER A 275 7.43 4.84 9.88
C SER A 275 7.92 6.28 9.74
N SER A 276 7.46 7.00 8.72
CA SER A 276 7.98 8.34 8.41
C SER A 276 7.49 9.44 9.34
N LYS A 277 6.21 9.40 9.75
CA LYS A 277 5.56 10.45 10.54
C LYS A 277 5.59 10.18 12.04
N TYR A 278 5.52 8.91 12.44
CA TYR A 278 5.45 8.51 13.85
C TYR A 278 6.72 7.79 14.35
N GLY A 279 7.68 7.50 13.47
CA GLY A 279 8.99 6.96 13.84
C GLY A 279 8.99 5.50 14.25
N ILE A 280 7.90 4.75 13.98
CA ILE A 280 7.80 3.32 14.31
C ILE A 280 8.49 2.50 13.22
N LYS A 281 9.49 1.70 13.59
CA LYS A 281 10.25 0.90 12.62
C LYS A 281 9.33 -0.08 11.91
N LEU A 282 9.54 -0.27 10.60
CA LEU A 282 8.78 -1.24 9.81
C LEU A 282 8.86 -2.66 10.39
N GLU A 283 10.03 -3.06 10.90
CA GLU A 283 10.20 -4.35 11.57
C GLU A 283 9.27 -4.51 12.78
N ASP A 284 9.17 -3.47 13.63
CA ASP A 284 8.28 -3.45 14.77
C ASP A 284 6.82 -3.56 14.32
N LEU A 285 6.43 -2.80 13.29
CA LEU A 285 5.09 -2.84 12.70
C LEU A 285 4.72 -4.23 12.16
N LEU A 286 5.69 -5.08 11.83
CA LEU A 286 5.45 -6.42 11.29
C LEU A 286 5.55 -7.54 12.33
N THR A 287 6.09 -7.25 13.52
CA THR A 287 6.44 -8.28 14.51
C THR A 287 5.85 -8.05 15.91
N LYS A 288 5.52 -6.81 16.28
CA LYS A 288 5.12 -6.45 17.66
C LYS A 288 3.61 -6.28 17.89
N GLY A 289 2.77 -6.76 16.98
CA GLY A 289 1.32 -6.84 17.19
C GLY A 289 0.61 -5.50 17.44
N TYR A 290 0.96 -4.45 16.70
CA TYR A 290 0.29 -3.15 16.85
C TYR A 290 -1.18 -3.21 16.44
N LYS A 291 -1.98 -2.28 16.97
CA LYS A 291 -3.32 -1.97 16.47
C LYS A 291 -3.31 -0.57 15.88
N ILE A 292 -3.46 -0.48 14.56
CA ILE A 292 -3.42 0.80 13.85
C ILE A 292 -4.83 1.13 13.39
N TYR A 293 -5.41 2.19 13.96
CA TYR A 293 -6.73 2.70 13.60
C TYR A 293 -6.58 3.75 12.53
N THR A 294 -7.34 3.61 11.46
CA THR A 294 -7.13 4.33 10.21
C THR A 294 -8.39 5.04 9.74
N THR A 295 -8.25 5.84 8.69
CA THR A 295 -9.35 6.53 7.99
C THR A 295 -9.99 5.67 6.90
N LEU A 296 -9.58 4.40 6.78
CA LEU A 296 -10.05 3.48 5.75
C LEU A 296 -11.58 3.35 5.78
N ASP A 297 -12.22 3.56 4.65
CA ASP A 297 -13.58 3.11 4.41
C ASP A 297 -13.51 1.82 3.58
N GLN A 298 -13.83 0.68 4.20
CA GLN A 298 -13.72 -0.62 3.54
C GLN A 298 -14.61 -0.73 2.29
N SER A 299 -15.76 -0.04 2.27
CA SER A 299 -16.69 -0.05 1.14
C SER A 299 -16.10 0.72 -0.04
N MET A 300 -15.56 1.91 0.22
CA MET A 300 -14.90 2.73 -0.82
C MET A 300 -13.60 2.09 -1.32
N GLN A 301 -12.81 1.49 -0.43
CA GLN A 301 -11.60 0.76 -0.82
C GLN A 301 -11.94 -0.44 -1.70
N GLN A 302 -12.92 -1.25 -1.30
CA GLN A 302 -13.36 -2.40 -2.09
C GLN A 302 -13.96 -1.98 -3.43
N ALA A 303 -14.73 -0.88 -3.46
CA ALA A 303 -15.25 -0.30 -4.70
C ALA A 303 -14.11 0.08 -5.66
N THR A 304 -13.08 0.75 -5.14
CA THR A 304 -11.90 1.17 -5.90
C THR A 304 -11.13 -0.05 -6.42
N GLU A 305 -10.84 -1.03 -5.57
CA GLU A 305 -10.15 -2.27 -5.96
C GLU A 305 -10.95 -3.09 -6.98
N THR A 306 -12.28 -3.11 -6.88
CA THR A 306 -13.15 -3.77 -7.87
C THR A 306 -13.03 -3.12 -9.24
N VAL A 307 -12.91 -1.79 -9.31
CA VAL A 307 -12.67 -1.09 -10.58
C VAL A 307 -11.28 -1.43 -11.12
N TYR A 308 -10.26 -1.46 -10.26
CA TYR A 308 -8.88 -1.80 -10.63
C TYR A 308 -8.67 -3.26 -11.03
N GLY A 309 -9.49 -4.17 -10.51
CA GLY A 309 -9.46 -5.59 -10.85
C GLY A 309 -10.07 -5.94 -12.21
N ASN A 310 -10.67 -4.98 -12.91
CA ASN A 310 -11.25 -5.20 -14.24
C ASN A 310 -10.53 -4.35 -15.29
N ASP A 311 -9.72 -5.01 -16.13
CA ASP A 311 -8.90 -4.38 -17.15
C ASP A 311 -9.69 -3.59 -18.19
N ALA A 312 -10.96 -3.94 -18.43
CA ALA A 312 -11.83 -3.22 -19.38
C ALA A 312 -12.20 -1.80 -18.93
N ASN A 313 -11.90 -1.44 -17.68
CA ASN A 313 -12.14 -0.08 -17.17
C ASN A 313 -11.03 0.91 -17.53
N PHE A 314 -9.89 0.43 -18.04
CA PHE A 314 -8.71 1.25 -18.26
C PHE A 314 -8.49 1.56 -19.75
N PRO A 315 -7.86 2.70 -20.07
CA PRO A 315 -7.62 3.07 -21.46
C PRO A 315 -6.70 2.07 -22.16
N VAL A 316 -6.92 1.91 -23.46
CA VAL A 316 -6.04 1.14 -24.33
C VAL A 316 -4.74 1.92 -24.52
N GLY A 317 -3.62 1.24 -24.29
CA GLY A 317 -2.29 1.72 -24.65
C GLY A 317 -1.74 0.97 -25.85
N THR A 318 -0.58 1.40 -26.35
CA THR A 318 0.04 0.81 -27.54
C THR A 318 0.81 -0.49 -27.29
N SER A 319 1.12 -0.83 -26.05
CA SER A 319 1.83 -2.08 -25.71
C SER A 319 0.84 -3.22 -25.43
N THR A 320 1.13 -4.40 -25.97
CA THR A 320 0.40 -5.65 -25.68
C THR A 320 1.04 -6.47 -24.57
N GLU A 321 2.27 -6.13 -24.16
CA GLU A 321 3.03 -6.83 -23.13
C GLU A 321 2.94 -6.13 -21.78
N GLU A 322 2.89 -4.79 -21.78
CA GLU A 322 2.82 -3.97 -20.58
C GLU A 322 1.42 -3.37 -20.40
N LEU A 323 0.87 -3.55 -19.20
CA LEU A 323 -0.39 -2.91 -18.81
C LEU A 323 -0.17 -1.41 -18.62
N VAL A 324 -1.08 -0.60 -19.15
CA VAL A 324 -1.23 0.79 -18.72
C VAL A 324 -1.41 0.80 -17.21
N GLN A 325 -0.62 1.58 -16.49
CA GLN A 325 -0.71 1.71 -15.04
C GLN A 325 -1.70 2.82 -14.65
N SER A 326 -2.09 2.80 -13.37
CA SER A 326 -2.95 3.83 -12.81
C SER A 326 -2.73 3.95 -11.30
N GLY A 327 -2.99 5.14 -10.74
CA GLY A 327 -3.01 5.38 -9.31
C GLY A 327 -4.23 6.24 -8.97
N SER A 328 -4.90 5.90 -7.87
CA SER A 328 -6.07 6.65 -7.41
C SER A 328 -6.15 6.74 -5.89
N VAL A 329 -6.83 7.78 -5.45
CA VAL A 329 -7.09 8.07 -4.04
C VAL A 329 -8.47 8.70 -3.90
N LEU A 330 -9.14 8.37 -2.80
CA LEU A 330 -10.33 9.05 -2.31
C LEU A 330 -10.02 9.68 -0.96
N LEU A 331 -10.38 10.94 -0.78
CA LEU A 331 -10.05 11.78 0.36
C LEU A 331 -11.31 12.48 0.86
N ASP A 332 -11.55 12.45 2.18
CA ASP A 332 -12.55 13.29 2.82
C ASP A 332 -11.99 14.72 2.95
N PRO A 333 -12.59 15.72 2.27
CA PRO A 333 -12.07 17.08 2.28
C PRO A 333 -12.26 17.81 3.61
N LYS A 334 -13.17 17.35 4.48
CA LYS A 334 -13.48 17.99 5.78
C LYS A 334 -12.56 17.52 6.90
N THR A 335 -11.92 16.37 6.72
CA THR A 335 -11.02 15.79 7.72
C THR A 335 -9.58 15.67 7.21
N GLY A 336 -9.37 15.54 5.90
CA GLY A 336 -8.09 15.11 5.34
C GLY A 336 -7.87 13.59 5.44
N GLY A 337 -8.89 12.82 5.84
CA GLY A 337 -8.77 11.38 5.96
C GLY A 337 -8.76 10.69 4.59
N ILE A 338 -7.78 9.81 4.37
CA ILE A 338 -7.70 9.00 3.15
C ILE A 338 -8.70 7.84 3.30
N SER A 339 -9.79 7.89 2.55
CA SER A 339 -10.86 6.87 2.64
C SER A 339 -10.53 5.62 1.82
N ALA A 340 -9.88 5.79 0.67
CA ALA A 340 -9.44 4.69 -0.19
C ALA A 340 -8.20 5.05 -1.01
N LEU A 341 -7.39 4.05 -1.36
CA LEU A 341 -6.11 4.22 -2.06
C LEU A 341 -5.72 2.96 -2.84
N VAL A 342 -5.45 3.11 -4.14
CA VAL A 342 -4.91 2.04 -5.00
C VAL A 342 -3.76 2.58 -5.84
N GLY A 343 -2.58 1.98 -5.69
CA GLY A 343 -1.32 2.49 -6.25
C GLY A 343 -0.87 1.88 -7.59
N GLY A 344 -1.63 0.95 -8.16
CA GLY A 344 -1.20 0.26 -9.38
C GLY A 344 -2.19 -0.81 -9.85
N ARG A 345 -2.02 -1.22 -11.10
CA ARG A 345 -2.72 -2.35 -11.71
C ARG A 345 -1.83 -3.60 -11.75
N GLY A 346 -2.48 -4.75 -11.77
CA GLY A 346 -1.81 -6.05 -11.77
C GLY A 346 -1.42 -6.51 -10.37
N LYS A 347 -0.40 -7.36 -10.29
CA LYS A 347 0.02 -7.97 -9.03
C LYS A 347 0.68 -6.93 -8.10
N HIS A 348 0.12 -6.75 -6.92
CA HIS A 348 0.70 -5.93 -5.87
C HIS A 348 2.06 -6.48 -5.40
N GLN A 349 2.98 -5.57 -5.12
CA GLN A 349 4.26 -5.85 -4.47
C GLN A 349 4.28 -5.09 -3.15
N PHE A 350 4.48 -5.82 -2.05
CA PHE A 350 4.54 -5.24 -0.70
C PHE A 350 5.62 -4.17 -0.59
N MET A 351 5.24 -2.99 -0.08
CA MET A 351 6.09 -1.79 -0.01
C MET A 351 6.69 -1.39 -1.37
N GLY A 352 6.03 -1.79 -2.46
CA GLY A 352 6.41 -1.45 -3.82
C GLY A 352 6.03 -0.02 -4.19
N TYR A 353 6.29 0.35 -5.44
CA TYR A 353 5.99 1.69 -5.94
C TYR A 353 4.48 1.96 -5.97
N ASN A 354 4.05 2.94 -5.18
CA ASN A 354 2.65 3.31 -5.02
C ASN A 354 2.35 4.59 -5.82
N ARG A 355 1.75 4.45 -7.00
CA ARG A 355 1.48 5.59 -7.90
C ARG A 355 0.44 6.55 -7.37
N ALA A 356 -0.37 6.18 -6.39
CA ALA A 356 -1.30 7.13 -5.77
C ALA A 356 -0.57 8.18 -4.93
N THR A 357 0.59 7.84 -4.35
CA THR A 357 1.29 8.69 -3.37
C THR A 357 2.68 9.12 -3.81
N GLN A 358 3.41 8.25 -4.53
CA GLN A 358 4.81 8.43 -4.91
C GLN A 358 5.01 8.87 -6.37
N LEU A 359 3.94 8.91 -7.17
CA LEU A 359 4.03 9.32 -8.56
C LEU A 359 4.55 10.76 -8.69
N THR A 360 5.45 10.95 -9.64
CA THR A 360 6.03 12.25 -10.00
C THR A 360 5.82 12.49 -11.50
N ARG A 361 4.69 13.12 -11.82
CA ARG A 361 4.26 13.38 -13.20
C ARG A 361 3.66 14.77 -13.35
N SER A 362 3.85 15.36 -14.52
CA SER A 362 3.19 16.64 -14.84
C SER A 362 1.67 16.43 -14.79
N PRO A 363 0.92 17.29 -14.08
CA PRO A 363 -0.55 17.22 -14.02
C PRO A 363 -1.22 17.70 -15.32
N GLY A 364 -0.45 18.23 -16.28
CA GLY A 364 -0.97 18.88 -17.47
C GLY A 364 -2.00 19.96 -17.12
N SER A 365 -3.10 19.99 -17.88
CA SER A 365 -4.20 20.95 -17.67
C SER A 365 -4.96 20.81 -16.34
N ALA A 366 -4.72 19.79 -15.53
CA ALA A 366 -5.36 19.67 -14.23
C ALA A 366 -4.88 20.73 -13.22
N ILE A 367 -3.73 21.36 -13.46
CA ILE A 367 -3.19 22.42 -12.58
C ILE A 367 -3.86 23.79 -12.79
N LYS A 368 -4.51 24.01 -13.94
CA LYS A 368 -5.02 25.34 -14.33
C LYS A 368 -5.92 25.99 -13.27
N PRO A 369 -6.85 25.26 -12.60
CA PRO A 369 -7.66 25.84 -11.53
C PRO A 369 -6.82 26.38 -10.39
N LEU A 370 -5.70 25.73 -10.08
CA LEU A 370 -4.83 26.05 -8.95
C LEU A 370 -3.93 27.24 -9.27
N VAL A 371 -3.24 27.22 -10.40
CA VAL A 371 -2.16 28.19 -10.70
C VAL A 371 -2.64 29.42 -11.48
N VAL A 372 -3.78 29.36 -12.15
CA VAL A 372 -4.26 30.46 -13.01
C VAL A 372 -5.62 30.98 -12.57
N TYR A 373 -6.65 30.12 -12.58
CA TYR A 373 -8.02 30.60 -12.49
C TYR A 373 -8.41 31.05 -11.09
N MET A 374 -8.08 30.27 -10.05
CA MET A 374 -8.33 30.69 -8.66
C MET A 374 -7.62 32.01 -8.32
N PRO A 375 -6.29 32.16 -8.55
CA PRO A 375 -5.64 33.44 -8.27
C PRO A 375 -6.15 34.59 -9.17
N ALA A 376 -6.61 34.34 -10.40
CA ALA A 376 -7.26 35.39 -11.19
C ALA A 376 -8.58 35.87 -10.56
N VAL A 377 -9.39 34.96 -10.01
CA VAL A 377 -10.62 35.33 -9.30
C VAL A 377 -10.29 36.11 -8.02
N GLU A 378 -9.22 35.77 -7.31
CA GLU A 378 -8.71 36.56 -6.18
C GLU A 378 -8.30 37.99 -6.58
N GLU A 379 -7.83 38.16 -7.82
CA GLU A 379 -7.45 39.45 -8.41
C GLU A 379 -8.61 40.22 -9.04
N GLY A 380 -9.85 39.77 -8.81
CA GLY A 380 -11.06 40.50 -9.20
C GLY A 380 -11.61 40.13 -10.59
N TYR A 381 -11.08 39.08 -11.22
CA TYR A 381 -11.73 38.54 -12.42
C TYR A 381 -13.02 37.82 -12.05
N GLU A 382 -14.09 38.15 -12.78
CA GLU A 382 -15.35 37.41 -12.74
C GLU A 382 -15.34 36.21 -13.68
N ILE A 383 -16.22 35.23 -13.45
CA ILE A 383 -16.33 34.01 -14.29
C ILE A 383 -16.68 34.32 -15.75
N THR A 384 -17.30 35.48 -16.01
CA THR A 384 -17.67 35.98 -17.35
C THR A 384 -16.61 36.89 -17.97
N SER A 385 -15.50 37.18 -17.26
CA SER A 385 -14.46 38.07 -17.78
C SER A 385 -13.94 37.59 -19.13
N PRO A 386 -13.79 38.47 -20.13
CA PRO A 386 -13.26 38.10 -21.43
C PRO A 386 -11.76 37.81 -21.33
N LEU A 387 -11.35 36.65 -21.84
CA LEU A 387 -9.97 36.23 -21.95
C LEU A 387 -9.58 36.14 -23.43
N LYS A 388 -8.38 36.59 -23.77
CA LYS A 388 -7.89 36.53 -25.14
C LYS A 388 -7.62 35.11 -25.59
N ASP A 389 -8.14 34.74 -26.75
CA ASP A 389 -7.99 33.46 -27.43
C ASP A 389 -7.56 33.67 -28.88
N GLU A 390 -6.32 34.14 -29.06
CA GLU A 390 -5.71 34.47 -30.34
C GLU A 390 -4.33 33.83 -30.45
N LYS A 391 -3.84 33.57 -31.67
CA LYS A 391 -2.46 33.10 -31.83
C LYS A 391 -1.49 34.16 -31.29
N MET A 392 -0.72 33.82 -30.25
CA MET A 392 0.16 34.75 -29.54
C MET A 392 1.43 34.09 -29.04
N SER A 393 2.50 34.89 -28.92
CA SER A 393 3.81 34.47 -28.45
C SER A 393 4.21 35.25 -27.20
N PHE A 394 4.79 34.56 -26.22
CA PHE A 394 5.27 35.12 -24.95
C PHE A 394 6.80 34.96 -24.89
N GLY A 395 7.51 35.85 -25.58
CA GLY A 395 8.94 35.65 -25.88
C GLY A 395 9.11 34.48 -26.85
N GLU A 396 9.90 33.47 -26.47
CA GLU A 396 10.13 32.27 -27.29
C GLU A 396 9.04 31.20 -27.14
N TYR A 397 8.10 31.39 -26.22
CA TYR A 397 7.03 30.42 -25.95
C TYR A 397 5.75 30.78 -26.71
N GLU A 398 5.34 29.91 -27.64
CA GLU A 398 4.11 30.06 -28.44
C GLU A 398 3.15 28.90 -28.14
N PRO A 399 2.24 29.05 -27.16
CA PRO A 399 1.26 28.01 -26.84
C PRO A 399 0.21 27.88 -27.94
N THR A 400 -0.33 26.68 -28.10
CA THR A 400 -1.43 26.41 -29.04
C THR A 400 -2.60 25.72 -28.34
N ASN A 401 -3.81 26.01 -28.81
CA ASN A 401 -4.99 25.24 -28.43
C ASN A 401 -4.93 23.85 -29.07
N LEU A 402 -5.41 22.84 -28.36
CA LEU A 402 -5.41 21.45 -28.84
C LEU A 402 -6.16 21.29 -30.18
N SER A 403 -7.23 22.07 -30.40
CA SER A 403 -8.01 22.07 -31.64
C SER A 403 -7.37 22.89 -32.78
N GLY A 404 -6.37 23.73 -32.48
CA GLY A 404 -5.84 24.74 -33.40
C GLY A 404 -6.80 25.90 -33.71
N VAL A 405 -7.97 25.95 -33.08
CA VAL A 405 -9.00 26.99 -33.30
C VAL A 405 -8.88 28.09 -32.25
N TYR A 406 -9.11 29.33 -32.69
CA TYR A 406 -9.04 30.57 -31.91
C TYR A 406 -10.35 31.34 -32.06
N LYS A 407 -10.89 31.89 -30.97
CA LYS A 407 -12.17 32.60 -30.93
C LYS A 407 -12.06 34.11 -30.74
N GLY A 408 -10.85 34.66 -30.66
CA GLY A 408 -10.61 36.07 -30.37
C GLY A 408 -10.71 36.35 -28.88
N GLU A 409 -11.93 36.30 -28.33
CA GLU A 409 -12.16 36.38 -26.89
C GLU A 409 -13.16 35.30 -26.44
N VAL A 410 -12.94 34.79 -25.24
CA VAL A 410 -13.82 33.79 -24.60
C VAL A 410 -14.03 34.16 -23.14
N PRO A 411 -15.24 33.95 -22.57
CA PRO A 411 -15.43 34.14 -21.14
C PRO A 411 -14.62 33.11 -20.33
N MET A 412 -14.15 33.48 -19.13
CA MET A 412 -13.31 32.62 -18.30
C MET A 412 -13.93 31.24 -18.03
N TYR A 413 -15.23 31.16 -17.74
CA TYR A 413 -15.91 29.88 -17.55
C TYR A 413 -15.79 28.97 -18.77
N GLU A 414 -15.80 29.52 -19.99
CA GLU A 414 -15.66 28.75 -21.23
C GLU A 414 -14.23 28.24 -21.41
N ALA A 415 -13.23 29.05 -21.05
CA ALA A 415 -11.83 28.64 -21.05
C ALA A 415 -11.56 27.49 -20.06
N VAL A 416 -12.17 27.52 -18.87
CA VAL A 416 -12.10 26.44 -17.89
C VAL A 416 -12.82 25.19 -18.39
N MET A 417 -14.07 25.34 -18.83
CA MET A 417 -14.96 24.27 -19.30
C MET A 417 -14.35 23.47 -20.45
N ASN A 418 -13.78 24.18 -21.44
CA ASN A 418 -13.15 23.58 -22.62
C ASN A 418 -11.64 23.39 -22.46
N SER A 419 -11.07 23.76 -21.31
CA SER A 419 -9.66 23.61 -20.99
C SER A 419 -8.72 24.27 -22.01
N LEU A 420 -9.06 25.46 -22.51
CA LEU A 420 -8.30 26.16 -23.56
C LEU A 420 -6.89 26.54 -23.07
N ASN A 421 -5.87 26.43 -23.92
CA ASN A 421 -4.48 26.62 -23.50
C ASN A 421 -4.07 28.09 -23.57
N VAL A 422 -4.36 28.73 -24.69
CA VAL A 422 -3.89 30.09 -24.97
C VAL A 422 -4.48 31.12 -23.99
N PRO A 423 -5.80 31.14 -23.71
CA PRO A 423 -6.36 32.03 -22.69
C PRO A 423 -5.80 31.79 -21.30
N THR A 424 -5.45 30.53 -20.98
CA THR A 424 -4.85 30.17 -19.69
C THR A 424 -3.45 30.76 -19.54
N VAL A 425 -2.60 30.61 -20.56
CA VAL A 425 -1.24 31.15 -20.54
C VAL A 425 -1.27 32.67 -20.52
N TRP A 426 -2.15 33.26 -21.34
CA TRP A 426 -2.37 34.70 -21.36
C TRP A 426 -2.77 35.21 -19.98
N LEU A 427 -3.77 34.59 -19.33
CA LEU A 427 -4.24 35.02 -18.03
C LEU A 427 -3.15 34.91 -16.95
N LEU A 428 -2.33 33.85 -16.94
CA LEU A 428 -1.20 33.74 -16.00
C LEU A 428 -0.18 34.86 -16.23
N ASN A 429 0.07 35.23 -17.49
CA ASN A 429 0.94 36.34 -17.82
C ASN A 429 0.38 37.68 -17.30
N GLU A 430 -0.92 37.92 -17.45
CA GLU A 430 -1.57 39.15 -16.99
C GLU A 430 -1.58 39.28 -15.46
N ILE A 431 -1.94 38.22 -14.73
CA ILE A 431 -1.97 38.28 -13.26
C ILE A 431 -0.56 38.25 -12.65
N GLY A 432 0.41 37.71 -13.39
CA GLY A 432 1.80 37.53 -12.99
C GLY A 432 2.08 36.14 -12.40
N ILE A 433 3.18 35.52 -12.86
CA ILE A 433 3.59 34.15 -12.49
C ILE A 433 3.73 33.97 -10.97
N ASP A 434 4.20 34.99 -10.25
CA ASP A 434 4.44 34.91 -8.81
C ASP A 434 3.12 34.70 -8.02
N LYS A 435 1.99 35.20 -8.51
CA LYS A 435 0.67 34.93 -7.90
C LYS A 435 0.26 33.47 -8.08
N GLY A 436 0.54 32.91 -9.26
CA GLY A 436 0.34 31.48 -9.51
C GLY A 436 1.21 30.61 -8.60
N LEU A 437 2.48 30.98 -8.41
CA LEU A 437 3.39 30.26 -7.51
C LEU A 437 2.98 30.35 -6.04
N ASP A 438 2.55 31.53 -5.57
CA ASP A 438 1.99 31.68 -4.23
C ASP A 438 0.75 30.81 -4.02
N SER A 439 -0.14 30.77 -5.02
CA SER A 439 -1.30 29.89 -5.01
C SER A 439 -0.90 28.41 -4.87
N LEU A 440 0.05 27.91 -5.68
CA LEU A 440 0.52 26.53 -5.58
C LEU A 440 1.08 26.20 -4.19
N LYS A 441 1.79 27.15 -3.57
CA LYS A 441 2.30 26.98 -2.20
C LYS A 441 1.16 26.81 -1.18
N ARG A 442 0.08 27.59 -1.29
CA ARG A 442 -1.12 27.45 -0.43
C ARG A 442 -1.82 26.11 -0.66
N PHE A 443 -1.91 25.67 -1.91
CA PHE A 443 -2.44 24.34 -2.27
C PHE A 443 -1.53 23.18 -1.87
N GLY A 444 -0.30 23.42 -1.40
CA GLY A 444 0.63 22.36 -1.02
C GLY A 444 1.28 21.65 -2.22
N ILE A 445 1.24 22.25 -3.41
CA ILE A 445 1.88 21.71 -4.61
C ILE A 445 3.35 22.13 -4.64
N PRO A 446 4.30 21.20 -4.57
CA PRO A 446 5.72 21.53 -4.64
C PRO A 446 6.11 22.00 -6.03
N TYR A 447 6.96 23.01 -6.11
CA TYR A 447 7.57 23.48 -7.36
C TYR A 447 9.05 23.81 -7.13
N GLU A 448 9.83 23.75 -8.21
CA GLU A 448 11.24 24.09 -8.23
C GLU A 448 11.46 25.49 -8.83
N LYS A 449 12.67 26.04 -8.65
CA LYS A 449 12.99 27.38 -9.18
C LYS A 449 12.83 27.45 -10.70
N GLU A 450 13.15 26.38 -11.41
CA GLU A 450 13.04 26.28 -12.86
C GLU A 450 11.58 26.28 -13.36
N ASP A 451 10.62 25.98 -12.49
CA ASP A 451 9.20 25.99 -12.83
C ASP A 451 8.63 27.43 -12.92
N ARG A 452 9.43 28.46 -12.58
CA ARG A 452 9.04 29.88 -12.70
C ARG A 452 9.08 30.35 -14.16
N ASN A 453 8.16 29.85 -14.97
CA ASN A 453 7.94 30.23 -16.36
C ASN A 453 6.48 29.98 -16.77
N LEU A 454 6.05 30.50 -17.92
CA LEU A 454 4.64 30.43 -18.35
C LEU A 454 4.15 29.03 -18.76
N THR A 455 5.05 28.06 -19.01
CA THR A 455 4.63 26.68 -19.29
C THR A 455 3.96 26.02 -18.07
N LEU A 456 4.21 26.55 -16.87
CA LEU A 456 3.54 26.15 -15.63
C LEU A 456 2.02 26.26 -15.74
N ALA A 457 1.50 27.24 -16.49
CA ALA A 457 0.07 27.41 -16.74
C ALA A 457 -0.58 26.15 -17.33
N LEU A 458 0.19 25.33 -18.04
CA LEU A 458 -0.25 24.09 -18.68
C LEU A 458 0.32 22.83 -18.01
N GLY A 459 0.88 22.97 -16.80
CA GLY A 459 1.46 21.86 -16.04
C GLY A 459 2.92 21.55 -16.36
N GLY A 460 3.64 22.45 -17.05
CA GLY A 460 5.09 22.35 -17.21
C GLY A 460 5.79 22.42 -15.86
N MET A 461 6.14 21.26 -15.31
CA MET A 461 6.78 21.11 -14.00
C MET A 461 7.94 20.11 -14.08
N ARG A 462 9.02 20.39 -13.35
CA ARG A 462 10.21 19.54 -13.29
C ARG A 462 9.96 18.22 -12.57
N LYS A 463 9.43 18.26 -11.35
CA LYS A 463 9.14 17.07 -10.53
C LYS A 463 7.74 16.52 -10.75
N GLY A 464 6.77 17.39 -11.03
CA GLY A 464 5.36 16.99 -11.11
C GLY A 464 4.78 16.63 -9.74
N VAL A 465 3.67 15.89 -9.74
CA VAL A 465 2.83 15.63 -8.57
C VAL A 465 2.27 14.20 -8.58
N SER A 466 1.78 13.75 -7.42
CA SER A 466 1.02 12.50 -7.25
C SER A 466 -0.50 12.74 -7.20
N PRO A 467 -1.33 11.70 -7.43
CA PRO A 467 -2.77 11.76 -7.18
C PRO A 467 -3.14 12.25 -5.78
N LEU A 468 -2.44 11.82 -4.73
CA LEU A 468 -2.66 12.30 -3.36
C LEU A 468 -2.46 13.81 -3.24
N GLN A 469 -1.38 14.37 -3.82
CA GLN A 469 -1.14 15.82 -3.79
C GLN A 469 -2.21 16.60 -4.56
N MET A 470 -2.69 16.06 -5.67
CA MET A 470 -3.75 16.69 -6.45
C MET A 470 -5.13 16.61 -5.76
N ALA A 471 -5.45 15.49 -5.11
CA ALA A 471 -6.66 15.37 -4.30
C ALA A 471 -6.63 16.32 -3.09
N ASP A 472 -5.49 16.40 -2.39
CA ASP A 472 -5.25 17.36 -1.31
C ASP A 472 -5.47 18.80 -1.79
N ALA A 473 -4.88 19.20 -2.92
CA ALA A 473 -5.09 20.54 -3.46
C ALA A 473 -6.56 20.84 -3.79
N PHE A 474 -7.26 19.90 -4.44
CA PHE A 474 -8.67 20.09 -4.80
C PHE A 474 -9.63 20.01 -3.60
N SER A 475 -9.20 19.44 -2.48
CA SER A 475 -9.99 19.42 -1.24
C SER A 475 -10.39 20.81 -0.75
N ALA A 476 -9.56 21.82 -1.02
CA ALA A 476 -9.88 23.21 -0.68
C ALA A 476 -11.16 23.69 -1.38
N PHE A 477 -11.42 23.27 -2.63
CA PHE A 477 -12.64 23.65 -3.34
C PHE A 477 -13.89 22.94 -2.81
N ALA A 478 -13.71 21.73 -2.27
CA ALA A 478 -14.79 20.98 -1.61
C ALA A 478 -15.04 21.45 -0.16
N ASN A 479 -14.10 22.19 0.44
CA ASN A 479 -14.11 22.56 1.85
C ASN A 479 -13.93 24.08 2.07
N ASN A 480 -14.69 24.91 1.35
CA ASN A 480 -14.79 26.37 1.56
C ASN A 480 -13.45 27.13 1.55
N GLY A 481 -12.45 26.61 0.85
CA GLY A 481 -11.12 27.20 0.74
C GLY A 481 -10.15 26.73 1.81
N GLU A 482 -10.50 25.74 2.64
CA GLU A 482 -9.62 25.15 3.64
C GLU A 482 -9.08 23.81 3.19
N ARG A 483 -7.76 23.65 3.28
CA ARG A 483 -7.06 22.41 2.97
C ARG A 483 -6.54 21.79 4.24
N ILE A 484 -6.85 20.51 4.45
CA ILE A 484 -6.42 19.75 5.62
C ILE A 484 -5.44 18.67 5.17
N GLU A 485 -4.26 18.63 5.80
CA GLU A 485 -3.20 17.71 5.42
C GLU A 485 -3.68 16.23 5.43
N PRO A 486 -3.46 15.49 4.32
CA PRO A 486 -3.88 14.11 4.21
C PRO A 486 -3.23 13.19 5.25
N HIS A 487 -4.00 12.25 5.77
CA HIS A 487 -3.51 11.22 6.68
C HIS A 487 -4.34 9.93 6.56
N ALA A 488 -3.70 8.79 6.76
CA ALA A 488 -4.36 7.50 6.87
C ALA A 488 -4.50 7.03 8.33
N ILE A 489 -3.65 7.51 9.25
CA ILE A 489 -3.60 7.03 10.64
C ILE A 489 -4.32 7.99 11.58
N LEU A 490 -5.24 7.44 12.38
CA LEU A 490 -5.90 8.14 13.49
C LEU A 490 -5.16 7.90 14.81
N LYS A 491 -4.84 6.64 15.12
CA LYS A 491 -4.05 6.27 16.31
C LYS A 491 -3.36 4.91 16.14
N ILE A 492 -2.32 4.70 16.92
CA ILE A 492 -1.54 3.47 17.00
C ILE A 492 -1.47 3.04 18.47
N GLU A 493 -1.85 1.80 18.76
CA GLU A 493 -1.69 1.16 20.06
C GLU A 493 -0.70 -0.01 19.95
N ASN A 494 0.06 -0.26 21.03
CA ASN A 494 0.87 -1.47 21.15
C ASN A 494 -0.03 -2.71 21.42
N PHE A 495 0.59 -3.89 21.52
CA PHE A 495 -0.13 -5.14 21.79
C PHE A 495 -0.90 -5.13 23.13
N GLU A 496 -0.45 -4.35 24.11
CA GLU A 496 -1.07 -4.18 25.43
C GLU A 496 -2.27 -3.21 25.40
N GLY A 497 -2.54 -2.55 24.27
CA GLY A 497 -3.59 -1.55 24.13
C GLY A 497 -3.21 -0.15 24.62
N LYS A 498 -1.93 0.10 24.88
CA LYS A 498 -1.42 1.44 25.19
C LYS A 498 -1.23 2.24 23.90
N GLU A 499 -1.83 3.42 23.84
CA GLU A 499 -1.59 4.37 22.74
C GLU A 499 -0.12 4.80 22.71
N VAL A 500 0.52 4.63 21.56
CA VAL A 500 1.93 5.02 21.31
C VAL A 500 2.05 6.19 20.34
N ALA A 501 0.98 6.48 19.59
CA ALA A 501 0.89 7.64 18.71
C ALA A 501 -0.57 7.94 18.36
N SER A 502 -0.93 9.21 18.20
CA SER A 502 -2.21 9.61 17.61
C SER A 502 -2.13 10.88 16.77
N LEU A 503 -3.09 11.01 15.86
CA LEU A 503 -3.29 12.22 15.07
C LEU A 503 -3.58 13.43 15.97
N THR A 504 -4.37 13.24 17.04
CA THR A 504 -4.69 14.30 18.00
C THR A 504 -3.45 14.87 18.66
N GLU A 505 -2.51 14.01 19.06
CA GLU A 505 -1.22 14.43 19.63
C GLU A 505 -0.35 15.15 18.59
N LYS A 506 -0.27 14.62 17.36
CA LYS A 506 0.54 15.20 16.28
C LYS A 506 -0.03 16.54 15.76
N GLY A 507 -1.36 16.68 15.81
CA GLY A 507 -2.12 17.72 15.14
C GLY A 507 -2.22 17.53 13.63
N THR A 508 -3.22 18.18 13.02
CA THR A 508 -3.37 18.23 11.55
C THR A 508 -3.16 19.66 11.08
N LYS A 509 -2.33 19.84 10.04
CA LYS A 509 -2.12 21.15 9.46
C LYS A 509 -3.32 21.56 8.62
N VAL A 510 -4.00 22.62 9.04
CA VAL A 510 -5.05 23.30 8.27
C VAL A 510 -4.46 24.53 7.59
N THR A 511 -4.63 24.63 6.28
CA THR A 511 -4.18 25.78 5.49
C THR A 511 -5.40 26.45 4.87
N LYS A 512 -5.64 27.72 5.22
CA LYS A 512 -6.60 28.53 4.49
C LYS A 512 -6.01 28.91 3.14
N VAL A 513 -6.53 28.29 2.08
CA VAL A 513 -6.14 28.56 0.70
C VAL A 513 -6.78 29.85 0.24
N THR A 514 -8.12 29.94 0.24
CA THR A 514 -8.82 31.13 -0.24
C THR A 514 -10.14 31.37 0.50
N SER A 515 -10.96 32.32 0.06
CA SER A 515 -12.27 32.62 0.62
C SER A 515 -13.37 31.74 0.02
N LYS A 516 -14.49 31.59 0.74
CA LYS A 516 -15.64 30.84 0.24
C LYS A 516 -16.18 31.43 -1.06
N ASP A 517 -16.26 32.76 -1.19
CA ASP A 517 -16.79 33.41 -2.39
C ASP A 517 -15.96 33.09 -3.65
N VAL A 518 -14.62 33.02 -3.50
CA VAL A 518 -13.71 32.58 -4.57
C VAL A 518 -13.96 31.11 -4.89
N VAL A 519 -14.12 30.26 -3.87
CA VAL A 519 -14.44 28.84 -4.06
C VAL A 519 -15.78 28.64 -4.77
N ASP A 520 -16.80 29.42 -4.45
CA ASP A 520 -18.12 29.30 -5.08
C ASP A 520 -18.04 29.59 -6.58
N LYS A 521 -17.31 30.64 -6.98
CA LYS A 521 -17.04 30.96 -8.40
C LYS A 521 -16.24 29.85 -9.10
N MET A 522 -15.23 29.29 -8.42
CA MET A 522 -14.45 28.17 -8.95
C MET A 522 -15.32 26.92 -9.12
N ASN A 523 -16.18 26.61 -8.15
CA ASN A 523 -17.10 25.47 -8.20
C ASN A 523 -18.11 25.63 -9.33
N THR A 524 -18.70 26.80 -9.55
CA THR A 524 -19.56 27.08 -10.72
C THR A 524 -18.85 26.75 -12.03
N MET A 525 -17.59 27.18 -12.22
CA MET A 525 -16.84 26.86 -13.44
C MET A 525 -16.47 25.39 -13.55
N LEU A 526 -16.09 24.74 -12.44
CA LEU A 526 -15.64 23.34 -12.42
C LEU A 526 -16.79 22.33 -12.54
N LEU A 527 -17.98 22.64 -12.03
CA LEU A 527 -19.23 21.93 -12.33
C LEU A 527 -19.51 21.94 -13.84
N GLY A 528 -19.37 23.11 -14.47
CA GLY A 528 -19.53 23.28 -15.91
C GLY A 528 -18.62 22.38 -16.75
N THR A 529 -17.44 22.01 -16.25
CA THR A 529 -16.55 21.08 -16.96
C THR A 529 -17.17 19.68 -17.09
N VAL A 530 -17.89 19.22 -16.08
CA VAL A 530 -18.52 17.89 -16.01
C VAL A 530 -19.89 17.91 -16.68
N GLU A 531 -20.64 19.00 -16.56
CA GLU A 531 -21.98 19.07 -17.16
C GLU A 531 -21.91 19.36 -18.68
N TYR A 532 -21.04 20.29 -19.07
CA TYR A 532 -21.04 20.86 -20.42
C TYR A 532 -19.71 20.75 -21.17
N GLY A 533 -18.61 20.49 -20.45
CA GLY A 533 -17.25 20.56 -20.98
C GLY A 533 -16.53 19.22 -21.20
N THR A 534 -15.21 19.27 -21.02
CA THR A 534 -14.30 18.13 -21.28
C THR A 534 -14.46 16.93 -20.36
N ALA A 535 -15.15 17.07 -19.23
CA ALA A 535 -15.23 16.07 -18.17
C ALA A 535 -16.58 15.34 -18.10
N LYS A 536 -17.42 15.41 -19.13
CA LYS A 536 -18.76 14.78 -19.15
C LYS A 536 -18.81 13.33 -18.71
N ASN A 537 -17.81 12.56 -19.08
CA ASN A 537 -17.77 11.14 -18.73
C ASN A 537 -17.45 10.88 -17.25
N ALA A 538 -17.16 11.91 -16.45
CA ALA A 538 -16.98 11.81 -15.00
C ALA A 538 -18.30 11.86 -14.22
N ALA A 539 -19.42 12.22 -14.87
CA ALA A 539 -20.70 12.43 -14.21
C ALA A 539 -21.25 11.15 -13.55
N VAL A 540 -21.81 11.30 -12.35
CA VAL A 540 -22.49 10.24 -11.61
C VAL A 540 -23.92 10.68 -11.35
N SER A 541 -24.88 9.83 -11.73
CA SER A 541 -26.30 10.12 -11.57
C SER A 541 -26.66 10.42 -10.12
N GLY A 542 -27.37 11.53 -9.87
CA GLY A 542 -27.82 11.95 -8.56
C GLY A 542 -26.80 12.74 -7.73
N TYR A 543 -25.61 13.00 -8.25
CA TYR A 543 -24.55 13.76 -7.55
C TYR A 543 -24.05 14.92 -8.39
N GLU A 544 -23.86 16.08 -7.74
CA GLU A 544 -23.09 17.17 -8.30
C GLU A 544 -21.60 16.84 -8.21
N ILE A 545 -20.91 16.86 -9.36
CA ILE A 545 -19.47 16.59 -9.45
C ILE A 545 -18.81 17.76 -10.15
N ALA A 546 -17.94 18.45 -9.43
CA ALA A 546 -17.01 19.40 -10.00
C ALA A 546 -15.68 18.70 -10.30
N GLY A 547 -14.94 19.14 -11.32
CA GLY A 547 -13.65 18.51 -11.59
C GLY A 547 -12.85 19.14 -12.71
N LYS A 548 -11.70 18.53 -13.01
CA LYS A 548 -10.82 18.96 -14.07
C LYS A 548 -10.05 17.78 -14.68
N THR A 549 -10.07 17.72 -16.01
CA THR A 549 -9.21 16.86 -16.82
C THR A 549 -7.80 17.46 -16.97
N GLY A 550 -6.80 16.59 -17.06
CA GLY A 550 -5.42 16.96 -17.43
C GLY A 550 -4.82 15.93 -18.37
N SER A 551 -4.10 16.37 -19.40
CA SER A 551 -3.41 15.50 -20.34
C SER A 551 -2.02 16.05 -20.62
N THR A 552 -1.03 15.17 -20.78
CA THR A 552 0.29 15.52 -21.33
C THR A 552 0.50 14.73 -22.62
N GLN A 553 0.98 15.41 -23.67
CA GLN A 553 1.25 14.74 -24.95
C GLN A 553 2.60 14.02 -24.90
N VAL A 554 2.76 13.02 -25.78
CA VAL A 554 4.05 12.37 -26.01
C VAL A 554 4.98 13.35 -26.72
N PRO A 555 6.18 13.65 -26.18
CA PRO A 555 7.11 14.60 -26.79
C PRO A 555 7.99 13.90 -27.85
N ILE A 556 7.38 13.15 -28.76
CA ILE A 556 8.09 12.41 -29.83
C ILE A 556 7.51 12.84 -31.17
N GLU A 557 8.38 13.33 -32.06
CA GLU A 557 7.99 13.79 -33.39
C GLU A 557 7.31 12.65 -34.18
N GLY A 558 6.20 12.97 -34.84
CA GLY A 558 5.42 11.99 -35.61
C GLY A 558 4.46 11.12 -34.79
N ILE A 559 4.45 11.22 -33.45
CA ILE A 559 3.52 10.48 -32.60
C ILE A 559 2.44 11.40 -32.03
N SER A 560 1.19 11.13 -32.39
CA SER A 560 0.01 11.77 -31.81
C SER A 560 -0.56 10.91 -30.69
N GLY A 561 0.11 10.90 -29.54
CA GLY A 561 -0.24 10.09 -28.36
C GLY A 561 -0.31 10.89 -27.06
N VAL A 562 -0.94 10.30 -26.04
CA VAL A 562 -1.00 10.86 -24.68
C VAL A 562 -0.06 10.08 -23.77
N LYS A 563 0.72 10.81 -22.97
CA LYS A 563 1.65 10.26 -22.00
C LYS A 563 0.97 10.01 -20.65
N ASP A 564 0.37 11.06 -20.08
CA ASP A 564 -0.33 11.01 -18.79
C ASP A 564 -1.77 11.48 -18.98
N GLN A 565 -2.71 10.74 -18.41
CA GLN A 565 -4.09 11.14 -18.24
C GLN A 565 -4.40 11.38 -16.77
N TRP A 566 -5.05 12.50 -16.49
CA TRP A 566 -5.47 12.90 -15.16
C TRP A 566 -6.95 13.27 -15.15
N PHE A 567 -7.62 12.87 -14.08
CA PHE A 567 -8.88 13.46 -13.68
C PHE A 567 -8.91 13.65 -12.18
N ILE A 568 -9.23 14.86 -11.75
CA ILE A 568 -9.47 15.19 -10.35
C ILE A 568 -10.89 15.72 -10.28
N GLY A 569 -11.72 15.12 -9.44
CA GLY A 569 -13.10 15.52 -9.26
C GLY A 569 -13.53 15.37 -7.81
N TYR A 570 -14.61 16.06 -7.46
CA TYR A 570 -15.06 16.11 -6.08
C TYR A 570 -16.56 16.40 -5.99
N THR A 571 -17.14 15.90 -4.91
CA THR A 571 -18.41 16.34 -4.34
C THR A 571 -18.12 17.19 -3.09
N PRO A 572 -19.13 17.77 -2.42
CA PRO A 572 -18.92 18.44 -1.13
C PRO A 572 -18.44 17.51 0.01
N SER A 573 -18.46 16.19 -0.17
CA SER A 573 -18.09 15.21 0.87
C SER A 573 -16.93 14.29 0.49
N LEU A 574 -16.48 14.28 -0.77
CA LEU A 574 -15.46 13.35 -1.22
C LEU A 574 -14.68 13.93 -2.41
N VAL A 575 -13.36 13.84 -2.34
CA VAL A 575 -12.46 14.20 -3.44
C VAL A 575 -11.80 12.93 -3.96
N GLY A 576 -11.75 12.79 -5.28
CA GLY A 576 -11.03 11.71 -5.95
C GLY A 576 -10.04 12.25 -6.97
N ALA A 577 -8.86 11.63 -7.02
CA ALA A 577 -7.88 11.88 -8.07
C ALA A 577 -7.46 10.56 -8.72
N VAL A 578 -7.40 10.56 -10.05
CA VAL A 578 -7.02 9.41 -10.86
C VAL A 578 -5.95 9.84 -11.86
N TRP A 579 -4.85 9.09 -11.89
CA TRP A 579 -3.85 9.12 -12.96
C TRP A 579 -3.88 7.81 -13.74
N ALA A 580 -3.66 7.86 -15.05
CA ALA A 580 -3.40 6.69 -15.90
C ALA A 580 -2.27 6.99 -16.91
N GLY A 581 -1.40 6.01 -17.13
CA GLY A 581 -0.24 6.15 -18.01
C GLY A 581 0.74 4.98 -17.90
N TYR A 582 1.82 5.03 -18.67
CA TYR A 582 2.92 4.09 -18.53
C TYR A 582 4.00 4.65 -17.59
N ASP A 583 4.67 3.77 -16.84
CA ASP A 583 5.82 4.18 -16.00
C ASP A 583 6.98 4.69 -16.84
N LYS A 584 7.12 4.14 -18.04
CA LYS A 584 8.04 4.61 -19.07
C LYS A 584 7.25 4.89 -20.33
N THR A 585 7.41 6.09 -20.86
CA THR A 585 6.77 6.51 -22.11
C THR A 585 7.81 6.57 -23.21
N ASP A 586 7.55 5.89 -24.31
CA ASP A 586 8.37 5.88 -25.51
C ASP A 586 7.50 5.57 -26.75
N GLU A 587 8.13 5.36 -27.91
CA GLU A 587 7.46 5.09 -29.19
C GLU A 587 6.55 3.86 -29.17
N LYS A 588 6.70 2.96 -28.19
CA LYS A 588 5.90 1.74 -28.03
C LYS A 588 4.95 1.80 -26.83
N HIS A 589 5.11 2.79 -25.95
CA HIS A 589 4.38 2.91 -24.69
C HIS A 589 3.73 4.29 -24.55
N TYR A 590 2.55 4.45 -25.14
CA TYR A 590 1.71 5.63 -24.97
C TYR A 590 0.23 5.28 -25.04
N LEU A 591 -0.61 6.21 -24.59
CA LEU A 591 -2.06 6.08 -24.61
C LEU A 591 -2.62 6.62 -25.92
N THR A 592 -3.57 5.90 -26.50
CA THR A 592 -4.25 6.29 -27.74
C THR A 592 -5.53 7.10 -27.50
N THR A 593 -5.94 7.23 -26.24
CA THR A 593 -7.13 7.95 -25.81
C THR A 593 -6.75 9.22 -25.04
N HIS A 594 -7.73 10.10 -24.81
CA HIS A 594 -7.57 11.28 -23.97
C HIS A 594 -8.16 11.08 -22.56
N SER A 595 -7.84 12.00 -21.64
CA SER A 595 -8.28 11.92 -20.23
C SER A 595 -9.79 11.87 -20.04
N SER A 596 -10.56 12.46 -20.96
CA SER A 596 -12.02 12.40 -21.00
C SER A 596 -12.56 10.99 -21.24
N GLU A 597 -11.79 10.11 -21.89
CA GLU A 597 -12.20 8.75 -22.27
C GLU A 597 -11.57 7.69 -21.37
N GLY A 598 -10.41 7.97 -20.75
CA GLY A 598 -9.76 7.08 -19.79
C GLY A 598 -9.95 7.55 -18.34
N SER A 599 -9.08 8.42 -17.83
CA SER A 599 -9.05 8.81 -16.41
C SER A 599 -10.39 9.31 -15.84
N ALA A 600 -11.18 10.08 -16.61
CA ALA A 600 -12.50 10.54 -16.18
C ALA A 600 -13.51 9.39 -16.04
N LEU A 601 -13.45 8.40 -16.93
CA LEU A 601 -14.31 7.21 -16.87
C LEU A 601 -13.90 6.27 -15.72
N ILE A 602 -12.60 6.13 -15.45
CA ILE A 602 -12.11 5.39 -14.28
C ILE A 602 -12.64 6.05 -13.00
N PHE A 603 -12.49 7.38 -12.88
CA PHE A 603 -13.04 8.15 -11.76
C PHE A 603 -14.54 7.94 -11.62
N GLN A 604 -15.30 8.05 -12.72
CA GLN A 604 -16.74 7.87 -12.71
C GLN A 604 -17.15 6.51 -12.14
N LYS A 605 -16.48 5.43 -12.56
CA LYS A 605 -16.76 4.08 -12.10
C LYS A 605 -16.43 3.89 -10.61
N ILE A 606 -15.36 4.52 -10.13
CA ILE A 606 -14.98 4.53 -8.71
C ILE A 606 -16.05 5.28 -7.91
N MET A 607 -16.34 6.53 -8.27
CA MET A 607 -17.28 7.38 -7.55
C MET A 607 -18.71 6.84 -7.58
N ALA A 608 -19.16 6.29 -8.72
CA ALA A 608 -20.49 5.69 -8.84
C ALA A 608 -20.70 4.49 -7.91
N LYS A 609 -19.63 3.84 -7.45
CA LYS A 609 -19.66 2.77 -6.45
C LYS A 609 -19.46 3.33 -5.04
N ALA A 610 -18.46 4.17 -4.85
CA ALA A 610 -18.10 4.76 -3.55
C ALA A 610 -19.23 5.63 -2.96
N LEU A 611 -19.97 6.34 -3.81
CA LEU A 611 -21.06 7.22 -3.39
C LEU A 611 -22.38 6.50 -3.12
N GLN A 612 -22.54 5.20 -3.39
CA GLN A 612 -23.85 4.53 -3.29
C GLN A 612 -24.49 4.62 -1.90
N ASN A 613 -23.66 4.70 -0.86
CA ASN A 613 -24.10 4.79 0.54
C ASN A 613 -23.94 6.20 1.13
N GLN A 614 -23.62 7.20 0.32
CA GLN A 614 -23.44 8.59 0.74
C GLN A 614 -24.71 9.39 0.44
N ALA A 615 -25.05 10.37 1.27
CA ALA A 615 -26.12 11.30 0.95
C ALA A 615 -25.63 12.30 -0.12
N SER A 616 -26.42 12.52 -1.16
CA SER A 616 -26.14 13.56 -2.15
C SER A 616 -26.16 14.95 -1.48
N GLN A 617 -25.15 15.76 -1.80
CA GLN A 617 -24.98 17.12 -1.31
C GLN A 617 -24.76 18.04 -2.51
N SER A 618 -25.30 19.25 -2.42
CA SER A 618 -25.13 20.30 -3.42
C SER A 618 -24.08 21.31 -2.97
N PHE A 619 -23.32 21.85 -3.92
CA PHE A 619 -22.39 22.96 -3.70
C PHE A 619 -23.11 24.27 -3.37
N LYS A 620 -24.41 24.38 -3.72
CA LYS A 620 -25.23 25.59 -3.55
C LYS A 620 -24.62 26.83 -4.24
N THR A 621 -24.04 26.62 -5.42
CA THR A 621 -23.44 27.67 -6.25
C THR A 621 -24.35 28.01 -7.43
N GLU A 622 -24.01 29.07 -8.17
CA GLU A 622 -24.74 29.45 -9.37
C GLU A 622 -24.61 28.37 -10.46
N ASP A 623 -25.70 28.13 -11.19
CA ASP A 623 -25.73 27.27 -12.38
C ASP A 623 -25.07 28.01 -13.55
N ILE A 624 -24.17 27.33 -14.26
CA ILE A 624 -23.48 27.90 -15.43
C ILE A 624 -24.34 27.86 -16.71
N GLY A 625 -25.38 27.03 -16.75
CA GLY A 625 -26.27 26.84 -17.89
C GLY A 625 -26.84 28.14 -18.47
N PRO A 626 -27.40 29.06 -17.66
CA PRO A 626 -27.88 30.36 -18.12
C PRO A 626 -26.82 31.20 -18.85
N PHE A 627 -25.59 31.28 -18.33
CA PHE A 627 -24.50 32.02 -18.97
C PHE A 627 -24.13 31.40 -20.33
N ILE A 628 -24.12 30.07 -20.42
CA ILE A 628 -23.89 29.36 -21.69
C ILE A 628 -24.99 29.68 -22.70
N ALA A 629 -26.25 29.64 -22.29
CA ALA A 629 -27.38 29.92 -23.18
C ALA A 629 -27.36 31.36 -23.71
N GLU A 630 -27.06 32.33 -22.84
CA GLU A 630 -26.90 33.73 -23.21
C GLU A 630 -25.78 33.91 -24.24
N GLN A 631 -24.59 33.35 -23.98
CA GLN A 631 -23.46 33.44 -24.89
C GLN A 631 -23.76 32.80 -26.25
N GLN A 632 -24.46 31.67 -26.27
CA GLN A 632 -24.87 31.02 -27.53
C GLN A 632 -25.85 31.88 -28.33
N ALA A 633 -26.77 32.57 -27.66
CA ALA A 633 -27.69 33.50 -28.31
C ALA A 633 -26.95 34.69 -28.95
N ILE A 634 -26.00 35.29 -28.21
CA ILE A 634 -25.15 36.39 -28.71
C ILE A 634 -24.36 35.93 -29.96
N LEU A 635 -23.70 34.77 -29.89
CA LEU A 635 -22.93 34.23 -31.01
C LEU A 635 -23.82 33.88 -32.23
N ALA A 636 -25.04 33.42 -32.00
CA ALA A 636 -25.99 33.15 -33.08
C ALA A 636 -26.41 34.44 -33.80
N GLU A 637 -26.72 35.50 -33.04
CA GLU A 637 -27.07 36.82 -33.59
C GLU A 637 -25.90 37.42 -34.40
N GLN A 638 -24.67 37.34 -33.88
CA GLN A 638 -23.47 37.81 -34.59
C GLN A 638 -23.27 37.06 -35.92
N LYS A 639 -23.39 35.73 -35.93
CA LYS A 639 -23.30 34.93 -37.16
C LYS A 639 -24.39 35.28 -38.16
N GLU A 640 -25.59 35.61 -37.70
CA GLU A 640 -26.67 36.05 -38.58
C GLU A 640 -26.38 37.41 -39.21
N LYS A 641 -25.90 38.38 -38.43
CA LYS A 641 -25.45 39.70 -38.92
C LYS A 641 -24.34 39.56 -39.95
N GLU A 642 -23.32 38.74 -39.68
CA GLU A 642 -22.24 38.47 -40.65
C GLU A 642 -22.76 37.84 -41.96
N LYS A 643 -23.71 36.91 -41.88
CA LYS A 643 -24.36 36.32 -43.06
C LYS A 643 -25.15 37.38 -43.84
N GLU A 644 -25.85 38.27 -43.15
CA GLU A 644 -26.55 39.38 -43.78
C GLU A 644 -25.60 40.34 -44.49
N GLU A 645 -24.48 40.72 -43.85
CA GLU A 645 -23.45 41.55 -44.46
C GLU A 645 -22.79 40.90 -45.67
N LYS A 646 -22.48 39.60 -45.59
CA LYS A 646 -21.93 38.84 -46.72
C LYS A 646 -22.93 38.80 -47.89
N ARG A 647 -24.23 38.63 -47.60
CA ARG A 647 -25.29 38.71 -48.62
C ARG A 647 -25.39 40.10 -49.23
N LYS A 648 -25.32 41.16 -48.41
CA LYS A 648 -25.29 42.56 -48.91
C LYS A 648 -24.09 42.81 -49.81
N ARG A 649 -22.88 42.41 -49.37
CA ARG A 649 -21.65 42.51 -50.18
C ARG A 649 -21.76 41.77 -51.50
N TYR A 650 -22.23 40.52 -51.48
CA TYR A 650 -22.44 39.73 -52.68
C TYR A 650 -23.36 40.43 -53.70
N TRP A 651 -24.47 41.02 -53.25
CA TRP A 651 -25.37 41.76 -54.15
C TRP A 651 -24.80 43.08 -54.64
N ILE A 652 -23.99 43.78 -53.83
CA ILE A 652 -23.24 44.96 -54.25
C ILE A 652 -22.25 44.59 -55.36
N ASP A 653 -21.46 43.54 -55.14
CA ASP A 653 -20.44 43.07 -56.10
C ASP A 653 -21.10 42.60 -57.40
N LYS A 654 -22.18 41.82 -57.31
CA LYS A 654 -22.99 41.44 -58.49
C LYS A 654 -23.56 42.65 -59.23
N GLY A 655 -24.03 43.65 -58.50
CA GLY A 655 -24.50 44.91 -59.10
C GLY A 655 -23.39 45.65 -59.85
N ASN A 656 -22.17 45.66 -59.30
CA ASN A 656 -21.01 46.25 -59.94
C ASN A 656 -20.58 45.46 -61.19
N GLU A 657 -20.54 44.12 -61.13
CA GLU A 657 -20.27 43.26 -62.29
C GLU A 657 -21.27 43.50 -63.44
N ILE A 658 -22.56 43.62 -63.12
CA ILE A 658 -23.61 43.91 -64.12
C ILE A 658 -23.39 45.29 -64.75
N LYS A 659 -23.07 46.32 -63.96
CA LYS A 659 -22.76 47.67 -64.47
C LYS A 659 -21.53 47.67 -65.36
N GLU A 660 -20.47 46.95 -64.98
CA GLU A 660 -19.27 46.81 -65.80
C GLU A 660 -19.56 46.06 -67.11
N GLY A 661 -20.34 44.98 -67.05
CA GLY A 661 -20.79 44.25 -68.24
C GLY A 661 -21.61 45.12 -69.18
N TRP A 662 -22.55 45.91 -68.63
CA TRP A 662 -23.35 46.86 -69.41
C TRP A 662 -22.49 47.97 -70.02
N ASN A 663 -21.53 48.53 -69.28
CA ASN A 663 -20.60 49.52 -69.81
C ASN A 663 -19.70 48.96 -70.92
N LYS A 664 -19.23 47.72 -70.79
CA LYS A 664 -18.48 47.02 -71.84
C LYS A 664 -19.32 46.80 -73.10
N TRP A 665 -20.57 46.37 -72.94
CA TRP A 665 -21.51 46.21 -74.05
C TRP A 665 -21.84 47.54 -74.73
N ARG A 666 -22.10 48.60 -73.95
CA ARG A 666 -22.40 49.95 -74.46
C ARG A 666 -21.23 50.57 -75.24
N ASN A 667 -20.00 50.32 -74.78
CA ASN A 667 -18.80 50.86 -75.41
C ASN A 667 -18.21 49.91 -76.48
N TRP A 668 -18.95 48.87 -76.88
CA TRP A 668 -18.52 47.95 -77.93
C TRP A 668 -18.75 48.59 -79.30
N GLU A 669 -17.71 49.19 -79.87
CA GLU A 669 -17.71 49.61 -81.28
C GLU A 669 -17.40 48.41 -82.18
N LEU A 670 -18.27 48.18 -83.17
CA LEU A 670 -18.07 47.17 -84.22
C LEU A 670 -16.97 47.65 -85.18
N PRO A 671 -15.93 46.84 -85.47
CA PRO A 671 -14.97 47.18 -86.49
C PRO A 671 -15.64 47.05 -87.87
N TRP A 672 -15.70 48.16 -88.62
CA TRP A 672 -16.13 48.22 -90.02
C TRP A 672 -14.98 47.87 -90.96
#